data_AF-A0A161YCI6-F1
#
_entry.id   AF-A0A161YCI6-F1
#
_cell.length_a   1.000
_cell.length_b   1.000
_cell.length_c   1.000
_cell.angle_alpha   90.00
_cell.angle_beta   90.00
_cell.angle_gamma   90.00
#
_symmetry.space_group_name_H-M   'P 1'
#
loop_
_entity.id
_entity.type
_entity.pdbx_description
1 polymer ?
#
loop_
_entity_poly.entity_id
_entity_poly.type
_entity_poly.pdbx_seq_one_letter_code
_entity_poly.pdbx_strand_id
1 'polypeptide(L)'
;MLPTYIPVQKIEANNGIVYAYRRLGPARGIPLVLHMHVRASMGYWDPVFIRPLLVKRPVIMFDPPAVGQSSGGTQRTPSDINIMGADLNAFLDALSLEHIDLLGFSIGSMACQMATLARPERVRRLILIGADPSGPIPGEHFWPRTDPNLDRFLTLQQSATEADWQAAYTLTFFRDDDQGRAAAEAYFQRLRESEFNEHAAEGGLPTFNNVESFMIQLKSIKHWCAPGDRNKHSFYRLHELTMPVLVMTGDDDYLVPTPRSYELMHGIPNCLLVIWPRAGHASIWQYAKNYAAKVNEFLDSGMDNYAKPQLYGKSGTYVKASQSDSDSDGHGRPTYLINGDTPGPVLTVNEGETLEAFVDNQLAIETTIHWHGIYQIDEPWNDGVPGVTQWATEPRDNYTYRFTPQGQYGSYFYHGHFGPAFSDGQRGPLWITPAEWRPRPYELISKKEHDIRAMRAAEKNPRHIIVADWNDQPMDMYLIRFRDTGYIPICANSLTLNGRGGTRCESAQDLEDAGGPGRNERGCRYRIPGHEYTNVEYCTETHPELEVVQAEPGEEWVWINFIHSGAHHSLAISIDEHEFWVVAADGEFVHPQKVDLSKHSNRTVPTTKPWLHLNGSVIAPTDNAMDETKLAPYPPRPPPEKADFTLKFMVNRTGPSTWVLNSAPHEFFRQNVPPIMWNEKSRGRTSWGNSNGFLRNGSIVDLIIENGAEIDASHPFHKHNHKVWIIGQGDGGFPWKSVDDAMKNGGAKYFNLVNPPYRDGFTLYSGEGKFTVVRYKIDFPAVSMLHCHMIHHFASGQQVIMLEGMEVMPPVPQELKDKPHVEFEFPPRYGPLD
;
A
#
# COMPACT_ATOMS: atom_id res chain seq x y z
N MET A 1 -38.88 -16.32 -25.69
CA MET A 1 -39.78 -15.20 -25.37
C MET A 1 -39.43 -14.76 -23.96
N LEU A 2 -38.82 -13.58 -23.80
CA LEU A 2 -38.66 -12.96 -22.47
C LEU A 2 -40.07 -12.61 -21.95
N PRO A 3 -40.35 -12.71 -20.64
CA PRO A 3 -41.68 -12.44 -20.10
C PRO A 3 -42.09 -10.99 -20.37
N THR A 4 -43.37 -10.79 -20.66
CA THR A 4 -43.99 -9.53 -21.08
C THR A 4 -44.04 -8.44 -20.02
N TYR A 5 -43.84 -8.78 -18.74
CA TYR A 5 -43.72 -7.91 -17.55
C TYR A 5 -43.97 -8.78 -16.31
N ILE A 6 -43.23 -8.58 -15.20
CA ILE A 6 -43.47 -9.30 -13.94
C ILE A 6 -44.43 -8.50 -13.04
N PRO A 7 -45.64 -9.04 -12.73
CA PRO A 7 -46.62 -8.34 -11.89
C PRO A 7 -46.13 -8.04 -10.48
N VAL A 8 -46.65 -6.94 -9.94
CA VAL A 8 -46.35 -6.45 -8.58
C VAL A 8 -47.32 -7.05 -7.57
N GLN A 9 -46.81 -7.42 -6.40
CA GLN A 9 -47.59 -7.85 -5.23
C GLN A 9 -47.81 -6.67 -4.29
N LYS A 10 -48.87 -6.72 -3.48
CA LYS A 10 -49.18 -5.69 -2.49
C LYS A 10 -49.35 -6.29 -1.10
N ILE A 11 -48.86 -5.59 -0.08
CA ILE A 11 -49.05 -5.97 1.32
C ILE A 11 -49.28 -4.74 2.19
N GLU A 12 -50.27 -4.81 3.08
CA GLU A 12 -50.53 -3.77 4.07
C GLU A 12 -49.70 -4.03 5.33
N ALA A 13 -48.95 -3.01 5.76
CA ALA A 13 -48.14 -3.04 6.97
C ALA A 13 -48.83 -2.28 8.12
N ASN A 14 -48.38 -2.52 9.35
CA ASN A 14 -48.95 -1.93 10.57
C ASN A 14 -48.81 -0.39 10.66
N ASN A 15 -47.92 0.21 9.88
CA ASN A 15 -47.83 1.66 9.69
C ASN A 15 -48.92 2.20 8.74
N GLY A 16 -49.86 1.36 8.27
CA GLY A 16 -50.97 1.72 7.38
C GLY A 16 -50.53 2.06 5.95
N ILE A 17 -49.36 1.57 5.53
CA ILE A 17 -48.85 1.70 4.17
C ILE A 17 -49.06 0.37 3.45
N VAL A 18 -49.55 0.46 2.21
CA VAL A 18 -49.67 -0.68 1.29
C VAL A 18 -48.43 -0.67 0.42
N TYR A 19 -47.50 -1.57 0.71
CA TYR A 19 -46.23 -1.71 -0.01
C TYR A 19 -46.41 -2.53 -1.26
N ALA A 20 -45.91 -2.01 -2.38
CA ALA A 20 -45.73 -2.72 -3.63
C ALA A 20 -44.37 -3.42 -3.66
N TYR A 21 -44.33 -4.71 -3.98
CA TYR A 21 -43.08 -5.48 -4.02
C TYR A 21 -43.11 -6.63 -5.03
N ARG A 22 -41.93 -7.15 -5.35
CA ARG A 22 -41.75 -8.41 -6.08
C ARG A 22 -40.84 -9.33 -5.29
N ARG A 23 -41.25 -10.59 -5.20
CA ARG A 23 -40.41 -11.69 -4.68
C ARG A 23 -40.02 -12.58 -5.85
N LEU A 24 -38.72 -12.66 -6.10
CA LEU A 24 -38.14 -13.36 -7.24
C LEU A 24 -37.11 -14.40 -6.78
N GLY A 25 -36.75 -15.32 -7.67
CA GLY A 25 -35.75 -16.36 -7.41
C GLY A 25 -36.31 -17.57 -6.66
N PRO A 26 -35.44 -18.41 -6.06
CA PRO A 26 -35.83 -19.60 -5.31
C PRO A 26 -36.87 -19.32 -4.22
N ALA A 27 -37.73 -20.31 -3.96
CA ALA A 27 -38.75 -20.21 -2.91
C ALA A 27 -38.17 -20.25 -1.48
N ARG A 28 -37.00 -20.88 -1.32
CA ARG A 28 -36.31 -21.10 -0.03
C ARG A 28 -34.92 -20.46 -0.03
N GLY A 29 -34.40 -20.17 1.16
CA GLY A 29 -33.12 -19.49 1.37
C GLY A 29 -33.30 -18.18 2.13
N ILE A 30 -32.18 -17.53 2.47
CA ILE A 30 -32.17 -16.22 3.12
C ILE A 30 -32.48 -15.16 2.05
N PRO A 31 -33.58 -14.40 2.19
CA PRO A 31 -33.95 -13.41 1.18
C PRO A 31 -33.03 -12.20 1.24
N LEU A 32 -32.58 -11.75 0.07
CA LEU A 32 -31.91 -10.47 -0.11
C LEU A 32 -32.97 -9.39 -0.41
N VAL A 33 -33.15 -8.45 0.51
CA VAL A 33 -34.11 -7.34 0.36
C VAL A 33 -33.39 -6.11 -0.19
N LEU A 34 -33.97 -5.48 -1.22
CA LEU A 34 -33.35 -4.39 -1.98
C LEU A 34 -34.11 -3.07 -1.78
N HIS A 35 -33.43 -2.06 -1.26
CA HIS A 35 -33.95 -0.69 -1.11
C HIS A 35 -33.34 0.23 -2.16
N MET A 36 -34.19 0.84 -2.98
CA MET A 36 -33.79 1.65 -4.13
C MET A 36 -33.32 3.07 -3.77
N HIS A 37 -32.59 3.69 -4.70
CA HIS A 37 -32.12 5.07 -4.65
C HIS A 37 -33.23 6.12 -4.84
N VAL A 38 -32.85 7.40 -4.71
CA VAL A 38 -33.76 8.54 -4.84
C VAL A 38 -34.46 8.58 -6.20
N ARG A 39 -35.75 8.96 -6.22
CA ARG A 39 -36.67 8.97 -7.39
C ARG A 39 -36.94 7.66 -8.13
N ALA A 40 -36.24 6.56 -7.85
CA ALA A 40 -36.45 5.31 -8.57
C ALA A 40 -37.46 4.39 -7.87
N SER A 41 -38.35 3.81 -8.68
CA SER A 41 -39.17 2.65 -8.29
C SER A 41 -38.36 1.35 -8.43
N MET A 42 -38.91 0.23 -7.97
CA MET A 42 -38.32 -1.10 -8.15
C MET A 42 -38.14 -1.49 -9.62
N GLY A 43 -38.77 -0.80 -10.57
CA GLY A 43 -38.59 -1.02 -12.01
C GLY A 43 -37.20 -0.60 -12.53
N TYR A 44 -36.47 0.23 -11.77
CA TYR A 44 -35.12 0.70 -12.12
C TYR A 44 -34.00 -0.26 -11.72
N TRP A 45 -34.29 -1.41 -11.09
CA TRP A 45 -33.24 -2.40 -10.85
C TRP A 45 -32.74 -2.98 -12.18
N ASP A 46 -31.43 -2.88 -12.43
CA ASP A 46 -30.83 -3.37 -13.67
C ASP A 46 -30.96 -4.91 -13.78
N PRO A 47 -31.57 -5.45 -14.85
CA PRO A 47 -31.68 -6.89 -15.03
C PRO A 47 -30.33 -7.62 -15.08
N VAL A 48 -29.26 -6.96 -15.54
CA VAL A 48 -27.90 -7.54 -15.55
C VAL A 48 -27.33 -7.68 -14.13
N PHE A 49 -27.72 -6.81 -13.21
CA PHE A 49 -27.36 -6.92 -11.79
C PHE A 49 -28.23 -7.95 -11.07
N ILE A 50 -29.54 -7.94 -11.31
CA ILE A 50 -30.50 -8.78 -10.58
C ILE A 50 -30.43 -10.25 -10.97
N ARG A 51 -30.39 -10.59 -12.27
CA ARG A 51 -30.48 -11.98 -12.74
C ARG A 51 -29.43 -12.91 -12.12
N PRO A 52 -28.15 -12.54 -11.99
CA PRO A 52 -27.16 -13.38 -11.32
C PRO A 52 -27.45 -13.65 -9.83
N LEU A 53 -28.15 -12.73 -9.15
CA LEU A 53 -28.54 -12.91 -7.74
C LEU A 53 -29.72 -13.89 -7.61
N LEU A 54 -30.68 -13.81 -8.56
CA LEU A 54 -31.84 -14.70 -8.62
C LEU A 54 -31.48 -16.17 -8.82
N VAL A 55 -30.30 -16.47 -9.38
CA VAL A 55 -29.84 -17.85 -9.55
C VAL A 55 -29.58 -18.52 -8.20
N LYS A 56 -29.15 -17.76 -7.18
CA LYS A 56 -28.65 -18.31 -5.92
C LYS A 56 -29.61 -18.14 -4.75
N ARG A 57 -30.41 -17.07 -4.71
CA ARG A 57 -31.20 -16.74 -3.51
C ARG A 57 -32.51 -16.00 -3.83
N PRO A 58 -33.50 -16.05 -2.91
CA PRO A 58 -34.68 -15.22 -3.02
C PRO A 58 -34.29 -13.74 -2.99
N VAL A 59 -34.85 -12.93 -3.88
CA VAL A 59 -34.65 -11.47 -3.91
C VAL A 59 -35.99 -10.78 -3.78
N ILE A 60 -36.06 -9.80 -2.89
CA ILE A 60 -37.26 -8.98 -2.67
C ILE A 60 -36.92 -7.54 -3.00
N MET A 61 -37.49 -7.02 -4.08
CA MET A 61 -37.44 -5.60 -4.42
C MET A 61 -38.79 -4.97 -4.09
N PHE A 62 -38.80 -3.74 -3.60
CA PHE A 62 -40.02 -3.06 -3.21
C PHE A 62 -39.97 -1.58 -3.53
N ASP A 63 -41.14 -0.96 -3.63
CA ASP A 63 -41.29 0.48 -3.73
C ASP A 63 -41.40 1.08 -2.31
N PRO A 64 -40.50 2.00 -1.92
CA PRO A 64 -40.64 2.74 -0.66
C PRO A 64 -41.94 3.58 -0.61
N PRO A 65 -42.33 4.10 0.57
CA PRO A 65 -43.50 4.96 0.70
C PRO A 65 -43.46 6.15 -0.27
N ALA A 66 -44.59 6.47 -0.89
CA ALA A 66 -44.74 7.55 -1.89
C ALA A 66 -43.82 7.42 -3.12
N VAL A 67 -43.36 6.20 -3.43
CA VAL A 67 -42.61 5.85 -4.64
C VAL A 67 -43.38 4.76 -5.38
N GLY A 68 -43.35 4.79 -6.72
CA GLY A 68 -43.88 3.73 -7.57
C GLY A 68 -45.35 3.40 -7.27
N GLN A 69 -45.62 2.14 -6.94
CA GLN A 69 -46.98 1.62 -6.72
C GLN A 69 -47.37 1.47 -5.24
N SER A 70 -46.49 1.89 -4.31
CA SER A 70 -46.76 1.90 -2.87
C SER A 70 -47.67 3.07 -2.47
N SER A 71 -48.51 2.87 -1.45
CA SER A 71 -49.38 3.93 -0.90
C SER A 71 -48.62 4.87 0.05
N GLY A 72 -49.34 5.82 0.68
CA GLY A 72 -48.80 6.76 1.66
C GLY A 72 -48.94 8.23 1.26
N GLY A 73 -48.93 8.53 -0.04
CA GLY A 73 -49.06 9.90 -0.57
C GLY A 73 -48.04 10.89 0.03
N THR A 74 -48.24 12.20 -0.20
CA THR A 74 -47.42 13.27 0.41
C THR A 74 -47.82 13.63 1.84
N GLN A 75 -48.84 12.95 2.39
CA GLN A 75 -49.44 13.26 3.70
C GLN A 75 -48.84 12.50 4.88
N ARG A 76 -48.11 11.39 4.65
CA ARG A 76 -47.54 10.54 5.70
C ARG A 76 -46.03 10.33 5.58
N THR A 77 -45.39 11.13 4.74
CA THR A 77 -44.07 10.84 4.20
C THR A 77 -42.95 11.15 5.20
N PRO A 78 -41.89 10.31 5.27
CA PRO A 78 -40.75 10.53 6.16
C PRO A 78 -40.16 11.93 5.98
N SER A 79 -40.09 12.72 7.05
CA SER A 79 -39.34 13.98 7.09
C SER A 79 -37.87 13.80 7.50
N ASP A 80 -37.48 12.55 7.76
CA ASP A 80 -36.19 12.11 8.25
C ASP A 80 -35.96 10.65 7.81
N ILE A 81 -34.70 10.27 7.56
CA ILE A 81 -34.27 8.90 7.23
C ILE A 81 -34.58 7.92 8.37
N ASN A 82 -34.61 8.35 9.63
CA ASN A 82 -35.05 7.50 10.74
C ASN A 82 -36.43 6.89 10.51
N ILE A 83 -37.36 7.69 9.96
CA ILE A 83 -38.71 7.23 9.64
C ILE A 83 -38.66 6.25 8.45
N MET A 84 -37.80 6.49 7.45
CA MET A 84 -37.59 5.54 6.34
C MET A 84 -37.07 4.18 6.84
N GLY A 85 -36.18 4.17 7.84
CA GLY A 85 -35.72 2.94 8.48
C GLY A 85 -36.84 2.21 9.24
N ALA A 86 -37.71 2.95 9.93
CA ALA A 86 -38.89 2.38 10.60
C ALA A 86 -39.91 1.80 9.60
N ASP A 87 -40.14 2.50 8.49
CA ASP A 87 -41.01 2.06 7.40
C ASP A 87 -40.50 0.78 6.72
N LEU A 88 -39.19 0.69 6.48
CA LEU A 88 -38.55 -0.54 6.01
C LEU A 88 -38.77 -1.69 7.00
N ASN A 89 -38.61 -1.47 8.31
CA ASN A 89 -38.88 -2.50 9.31
C ASN A 89 -40.35 -2.92 9.37
N ALA A 90 -41.29 -1.99 9.19
CA ALA A 90 -42.73 -2.30 9.11
C ALA A 90 -43.08 -3.13 7.87
N PHE A 91 -42.44 -2.86 6.73
CA PHE A 91 -42.57 -3.69 5.53
C PHE A 91 -42.02 -5.11 5.75
N LEU A 92 -40.84 -5.22 6.36
CA LEU A 92 -40.25 -6.51 6.71
C LEU A 92 -41.12 -7.30 7.71
N ASP A 93 -41.75 -6.61 8.66
CA ASP A 93 -42.71 -7.21 9.61
C ASP A 93 -43.96 -7.74 8.89
N ALA A 94 -44.52 -6.97 7.95
CA ALA A 94 -45.67 -7.39 7.18
C ALA A 94 -45.39 -8.69 6.39
N LEU A 95 -44.17 -8.84 5.86
CA LEU A 95 -43.73 -10.05 5.18
C LEU A 95 -43.29 -11.18 6.11
N SER A 96 -43.32 -10.97 7.43
CA SER A 96 -42.85 -11.92 8.46
C SER A 96 -41.40 -12.37 8.22
N LEU A 97 -40.53 -11.42 7.87
CA LEU A 97 -39.11 -11.69 7.61
C LEU A 97 -38.26 -11.38 8.85
N GLU A 98 -37.80 -12.43 9.52
CA GLU A 98 -37.00 -12.32 10.75
C GLU A 98 -35.49 -12.46 10.51
N HIS A 99 -35.06 -13.02 9.38
CA HIS A 99 -33.65 -13.23 9.06
C HIS A 99 -33.40 -12.98 7.57
N ILE A 100 -32.67 -11.90 7.25
CA ILE A 100 -32.50 -11.40 5.88
C ILE A 100 -31.05 -10.98 5.59
N ASP A 101 -30.72 -10.89 4.31
CA ASP A 101 -29.65 -10.00 3.84
C ASP A 101 -30.29 -8.70 3.33
N LEU A 102 -29.65 -7.56 3.58
CA LEU A 102 -30.20 -6.25 3.25
C LEU A 102 -29.24 -5.46 2.38
N LEU A 103 -29.71 -4.96 1.24
CA LEU A 103 -28.96 -4.09 0.34
C LEU A 103 -29.72 -2.79 0.10
N GLY A 104 -29.08 -1.68 0.37
CA GLY A 104 -29.57 -0.35 -0.01
C GLY A 104 -28.65 0.31 -1.02
N PHE A 105 -29.22 1.16 -1.88
CA PHE A 105 -28.46 2.07 -2.75
C PHE A 105 -28.85 3.52 -2.47
N SER A 106 -27.88 4.42 -2.28
CA SER A 106 -28.07 5.87 -2.07
C SER A 106 -28.92 6.14 -0.82
N ILE A 107 -29.98 6.94 -0.93
CA ILE A 107 -30.96 7.14 0.16
C ILE A 107 -31.51 5.82 0.73
N GLY A 108 -31.55 4.75 -0.08
CA GLY A 108 -31.90 3.42 0.39
C GLY A 108 -30.86 2.84 1.34
N SER A 109 -29.56 3.08 1.11
CA SER A 109 -28.50 2.71 2.06
C SER A 109 -28.62 3.47 3.38
N MET A 110 -28.98 4.76 3.34
CA MET A 110 -29.22 5.55 4.55
C MET A 110 -30.39 4.95 5.37
N ALA A 111 -31.49 4.58 4.70
CA ALA A 111 -32.62 3.91 5.34
C ALA A 111 -32.25 2.51 5.88
N CYS A 112 -31.45 1.74 5.13
CA CYS A 112 -30.96 0.43 5.57
C CYS A 112 -30.06 0.51 6.81
N GLN A 113 -29.22 1.54 6.93
CA GLN A 113 -28.44 1.79 8.16
C GLN A 113 -29.39 1.94 9.34
N MET A 114 -30.40 2.81 9.25
CA MET A 114 -31.33 3.06 10.36
C MET A 114 -32.23 1.86 10.67
N ALA A 115 -32.69 1.13 9.65
CA ALA A 115 -33.47 -0.09 9.86
C ALA A 115 -32.65 -1.16 10.61
N THR A 116 -31.38 -1.31 10.24
CA THR A 116 -30.47 -2.27 10.89
C THR A 116 -30.11 -1.85 12.30
N LEU A 117 -29.81 -0.56 12.54
CA LEU A 117 -29.55 -0.02 13.88
C LEU A 117 -30.74 -0.16 14.84
N ALA A 118 -31.96 -0.24 14.31
CA ALA A 118 -33.15 -0.46 15.10
C ALA A 118 -33.41 -1.94 15.44
N ARG A 119 -32.95 -2.87 14.59
CA ARG A 119 -33.15 -4.33 14.72
C ARG A 119 -31.95 -5.11 14.13
N PRO A 120 -30.76 -5.05 14.76
CA PRO A 120 -29.54 -5.63 14.20
C PRO A 120 -29.63 -7.16 14.07
N GLU A 121 -30.40 -7.83 14.94
CA GLU A 121 -30.59 -9.29 14.95
C GLU A 121 -31.28 -9.83 13.69
N ARG A 122 -32.01 -8.98 12.97
CA ARG A 122 -32.73 -9.35 11.75
C ARG A 122 -31.82 -9.46 10.53
N VAL A 123 -30.73 -8.70 10.52
CA VAL A 123 -29.87 -8.54 9.34
C VAL A 123 -28.62 -9.38 9.50
N ARG A 124 -28.54 -10.45 8.71
CA ARG A 124 -27.36 -11.31 8.67
C ARG A 124 -26.17 -10.61 8.02
N ARG A 125 -26.41 -9.92 6.90
CA ARG A 125 -25.41 -9.17 6.14
C ARG A 125 -26.01 -7.89 5.56
N LEU A 126 -25.26 -6.81 5.65
CA LEU A 126 -25.67 -5.49 5.17
C LEU A 126 -24.80 -5.05 3.99
N ILE A 127 -25.42 -4.50 2.95
CA ILE A 127 -24.74 -3.97 1.77
C ILE A 127 -25.19 -2.52 1.55
N LEU A 128 -24.24 -1.60 1.53
CA LEU A 128 -24.47 -0.17 1.39
C LEU A 128 -23.78 0.31 0.11
N ILE A 129 -24.51 0.94 -0.81
CA ILE A 129 -23.98 1.35 -2.11
C ILE A 129 -24.17 2.85 -2.27
N GLY A 130 -23.12 3.59 -2.63
CA GLY A 130 -23.18 5.06 -2.78
C GLY A 130 -23.70 5.73 -1.51
N ALA A 131 -23.10 5.40 -0.37
CA ALA A 131 -23.63 5.73 0.95
C ALA A 131 -22.64 6.53 1.80
N ASP A 132 -23.19 7.37 2.66
CA ASP A 132 -22.52 8.09 3.73
C ASP A 132 -23.17 7.78 5.09
N PRO A 133 -22.49 8.04 6.22
CA PRO A 133 -23.17 8.15 7.50
C PRO A 133 -23.85 9.52 7.64
N SER A 134 -24.76 9.65 8.59
CA SER A 134 -25.41 10.93 8.91
C SER A 134 -24.38 12.05 9.23
N GLY A 135 -24.81 13.31 9.15
CA GLY A 135 -24.02 14.48 9.53
C GLY A 135 -23.57 14.43 11.00
N PRO A 136 -22.25 14.53 11.28
CA PRO A 136 -21.71 14.70 12.61
C PRO A 136 -21.74 16.19 12.97
N ILE A 137 -21.55 16.45 14.25
CA ILE A 137 -21.23 17.77 14.75
C ILE A 137 -19.94 18.27 14.07
N PRO A 138 -19.88 19.55 13.62
CA PRO A 138 -18.68 20.09 12.99
C PRO A 138 -17.43 19.89 13.85
N GLY A 139 -16.35 19.42 13.24
CA GLY A 139 -15.09 19.08 13.93
C GLY A 139 -15.00 17.66 14.51
N GLU A 140 -16.07 16.88 14.49
CA GLU A 140 -16.06 15.48 14.99
C GLU A 140 -15.89 14.43 13.88
N HIS A 141 -15.72 14.85 12.62
CA HIS A 141 -15.40 13.95 11.52
C HIS A 141 -13.90 13.63 11.54
N PHE A 142 -13.55 12.37 11.30
CA PHE A 142 -12.13 11.95 11.25
C PHE A 142 -11.54 12.04 9.83
N TRP A 143 -12.39 12.16 8.80
CA TRP A 143 -11.99 12.24 7.39
C TRP A 143 -12.48 13.55 6.76
N PRO A 144 -11.68 14.26 5.95
CA PRO A 144 -12.10 15.49 5.28
C PRO A 144 -13.37 15.30 4.45
N ARG A 145 -14.36 16.12 4.72
CA ARG A 145 -15.70 16.02 4.15
C ARG A 145 -15.82 16.91 2.91
N THR A 146 -15.74 16.33 1.71
CA THR A 146 -16.07 17.02 0.45
C THR A 146 -17.57 17.25 0.36
N ASP A 147 -18.00 18.45 -0.04
CA ASP A 147 -19.42 18.78 -0.17
C ASP A 147 -20.05 18.15 -1.43
N PRO A 148 -21.30 17.68 -1.36
CA PRO A 148 -22.05 17.23 -2.53
C PRO A 148 -22.19 18.34 -3.60
N ASN A 149 -22.21 17.96 -4.88
CA ASN A 149 -22.42 18.92 -5.95
C ASN A 149 -23.90 19.35 -6.04
N LEU A 150 -24.21 20.52 -5.49
CA LEU A 150 -25.58 21.04 -5.41
C LEU A 150 -26.21 21.29 -6.78
N ASP A 151 -25.44 21.73 -7.77
CA ASP A 151 -25.94 22.02 -9.12
C ASP A 151 -26.45 20.76 -9.83
N ARG A 152 -25.79 19.62 -9.61
CA ARG A 152 -26.25 18.32 -10.11
C ARG A 152 -27.55 17.87 -9.43
N PHE A 153 -27.72 18.16 -8.14
CA PHE A 153 -28.98 17.93 -7.44
C PHE A 153 -30.13 18.81 -7.98
N LEU A 154 -29.84 20.08 -8.28
CA LEU A 154 -30.81 21.00 -8.88
C LEU A 154 -31.25 20.53 -10.28
N THR A 155 -30.33 19.97 -11.06
CA THR A 155 -30.65 19.41 -12.38
C THR A 155 -31.63 18.23 -12.27
N LEU A 156 -31.43 17.34 -11.28
CA LEU A 156 -32.41 16.28 -10.98
C LEU A 156 -33.74 16.86 -10.52
N GLN A 157 -33.75 17.92 -9.71
CA GLN A 157 -34.98 18.53 -9.21
C GLN A 157 -35.88 19.09 -10.34
N GLN A 158 -35.26 19.63 -11.39
CA GLN A 158 -35.96 20.31 -12.48
C GLN A 158 -36.47 19.34 -13.56
N SER A 159 -36.07 18.07 -13.54
CA SER A 159 -36.41 17.13 -14.61
C SER A 159 -37.86 16.63 -14.49
N ALA A 160 -38.69 17.00 -15.47
CA ALA A 160 -40.13 16.70 -15.50
C ALA A 160 -40.52 15.68 -16.57
N THR A 161 -39.82 15.63 -17.70
CA THR A 161 -40.06 14.65 -18.77
C THR A 161 -39.12 13.45 -18.68
N GLU A 162 -39.43 12.36 -19.39
CA GLU A 162 -38.54 11.19 -19.48
C GLU A 162 -37.15 11.57 -20.02
N ALA A 163 -37.10 12.41 -21.06
CA ALA A 163 -35.85 12.88 -21.66
C ALA A 163 -35.02 13.72 -20.68
N ASP A 164 -35.66 14.66 -19.98
CA ASP A 164 -34.98 15.47 -18.95
C ASP A 164 -34.44 14.60 -17.83
N TRP A 165 -35.24 13.61 -17.39
CA TRP A 165 -34.84 12.68 -16.35
C TRP A 165 -33.64 11.83 -16.78
N GLN A 166 -33.66 11.28 -17.99
CA GLN A 166 -32.55 10.49 -18.52
C GLN A 166 -31.25 11.33 -18.58
N ALA A 167 -31.34 12.57 -19.05
CA ALA A 167 -30.19 13.48 -19.13
C ALA A 167 -29.67 13.86 -17.74
N ALA A 168 -30.57 14.26 -16.82
CA ALA A 168 -30.22 14.61 -15.44
C ALA A 168 -29.63 13.40 -14.69
N TYR A 169 -30.19 12.20 -14.86
CA TYR A 169 -29.67 10.99 -14.26
C TYR A 169 -28.29 10.63 -14.81
N THR A 170 -28.07 10.75 -16.11
CA THR A 170 -26.76 10.52 -16.73
C THR A 170 -25.72 11.47 -16.16
N LEU A 171 -26.03 12.77 -16.11
CA LEU A 171 -25.14 13.78 -15.56
C LEU A 171 -24.86 13.55 -14.07
N THR A 172 -25.87 13.22 -13.28
CA THR A 172 -25.72 13.23 -11.82
C THR A 172 -25.20 11.89 -11.31
N PHE A 173 -25.70 10.77 -11.82
CA PHE A 173 -25.35 9.44 -11.29
C PHE A 173 -24.11 8.83 -11.96
N PHE A 174 -23.82 9.10 -13.22
CA PHE A 174 -22.64 8.53 -13.88
C PHE A 174 -21.47 9.52 -13.86
N ARG A 175 -20.26 8.99 -14.01
CA ARG A 175 -19.05 9.82 -14.18
C ARG A 175 -19.20 10.69 -15.43
N ASP A 176 -18.77 11.94 -15.36
CA ASP A 176 -18.86 12.88 -16.49
C ASP A 176 -17.69 12.71 -17.48
N ASP A 177 -17.60 11.52 -18.06
CA ASP A 177 -16.66 11.18 -19.12
C ASP A 177 -17.31 10.25 -20.17
N ASP A 178 -16.58 9.92 -21.24
CA ASP A 178 -17.11 9.09 -22.33
C ASP A 178 -17.53 7.69 -21.85
N GLN A 179 -16.80 7.13 -20.87
CA GLN A 179 -17.10 5.82 -20.33
C GLN A 179 -18.39 5.84 -19.50
N GLY A 180 -18.57 6.85 -18.65
CA GLY A 180 -19.77 7.05 -17.85
C GLY A 180 -21.00 7.29 -18.73
N ARG A 181 -20.89 8.11 -19.77
CA ARG A 181 -21.97 8.34 -20.75
C ARG A 181 -22.36 7.06 -21.49
N ALA A 182 -21.39 6.29 -21.98
CA ALA A 182 -21.66 5.02 -22.65
C ALA A 182 -22.30 3.99 -21.71
N ALA A 183 -21.86 3.95 -20.45
CA ALA A 183 -22.45 3.07 -19.44
C ALA A 183 -23.90 3.46 -19.10
N ALA A 184 -24.19 4.76 -19.04
CA ALA A 184 -25.55 5.28 -18.84
C ALA A 184 -26.47 4.88 -19.99
N GLU A 185 -26.03 5.09 -21.24
CA GLU A 185 -26.78 4.69 -22.44
C GLU A 185 -27.10 3.19 -22.42
N ALA A 186 -26.09 2.36 -22.15
CA ALA A 186 -26.26 0.92 -22.05
C ALA A 186 -27.23 0.54 -20.91
N TYR A 187 -27.20 1.23 -19.77
CA TYR A 187 -28.11 1.00 -18.66
C TYR A 187 -29.56 1.32 -19.04
N PHE A 188 -29.82 2.48 -19.63
CA PHE A 188 -31.17 2.85 -20.06
C PHE A 188 -31.72 1.92 -21.14
N GLN A 189 -30.88 1.42 -22.05
CA GLN A 189 -31.29 0.40 -23.00
C GLN A 189 -31.75 -0.88 -22.29
N ARG A 190 -30.99 -1.35 -21.29
CA ARG A 190 -31.37 -2.52 -20.48
C ARG A 190 -32.68 -2.33 -19.73
N LEU A 191 -32.97 -1.12 -19.25
CA LEU A 191 -34.23 -0.81 -18.56
C LEU A 191 -35.44 -0.86 -19.50
N ARG A 192 -35.34 -0.34 -20.73
CA ARG A 192 -36.43 -0.38 -21.72
C ARG A 192 -36.84 -1.81 -22.05
N GLU A 193 -35.90 -2.74 -22.02
CA GLU A 193 -36.11 -4.16 -22.32
C GLU A 193 -36.33 -5.02 -21.06
N SER A 194 -36.37 -4.41 -19.87
CA SER A 194 -36.43 -5.12 -18.59
C SER A 194 -37.80 -5.70 -18.30
N GLU A 195 -37.84 -6.94 -17.82
CA GLU A 195 -39.05 -7.59 -17.31
C GLU A 195 -39.62 -6.92 -16.05
N PHE A 196 -38.86 -6.01 -15.42
CA PHE A 196 -39.26 -5.24 -14.25
C PHE A 196 -39.95 -3.91 -14.61
N ASN A 197 -39.87 -3.49 -15.86
CA ASN A 197 -40.39 -2.21 -16.37
C ASN A 197 -41.82 -2.37 -16.87
N GLU A 198 -42.76 -1.65 -16.26
CA GLU A 198 -44.18 -1.64 -16.63
C GLU A 198 -44.47 -1.05 -18.02
N HIS A 199 -43.56 -0.26 -18.57
CA HIS A 199 -43.67 0.39 -19.88
C HIS A 199 -42.79 -0.25 -20.96
N ALA A 200 -42.19 -1.42 -20.68
CA ALA A 200 -41.26 -2.09 -21.60
C ALA A 200 -41.88 -2.38 -22.98
N ALA A 201 -43.17 -2.77 -23.02
CA ALA A 201 -43.90 -3.04 -24.26
C ALA A 201 -44.05 -1.81 -25.17
N GLU A 202 -43.96 -0.61 -24.59
CA GLU A 202 -44.06 0.68 -25.29
C GLU A 202 -42.67 1.29 -25.58
N GLY A 203 -41.60 0.65 -25.12
CA GLY A 203 -40.22 1.13 -25.25
C GLY A 203 -39.85 2.28 -24.31
N GLY A 204 -40.71 2.61 -23.35
CA GLY A 204 -40.50 3.68 -22.37
C GLY A 204 -39.63 3.25 -21.18
N LEU A 205 -39.24 4.21 -20.34
CA LEU A 205 -38.57 3.94 -19.07
C LEU A 205 -39.59 3.64 -17.95
N PRO A 206 -39.18 2.96 -16.86
CA PRO A 206 -40.05 2.79 -15.70
C PRO A 206 -40.48 4.14 -15.14
N THR A 207 -41.68 4.20 -14.53
CA THR A 207 -42.18 5.45 -13.95
C THR A 207 -41.25 5.93 -12.84
N PHE A 208 -40.68 7.13 -12.99
CA PHE A 208 -39.88 7.79 -11.95
C PHE A 208 -40.75 8.68 -11.07
N ASN A 209 -40.27 8.96 -9.86
CA ASN A 209 -41.04 9.71 -8.90
C ASN A 209 -41.21 11.18 -9.33
N ASN A 210 -42.41 11.73 -9.14
CA ASN A 210 -42.71 13.12 -9.49
C ASN A 210 -41.94 14.11 -8.59
N VAL A 211 -41.96 15.40 -8.98
CA VAL A 211 -41.21 16.45 -8.27
C VAL A 211 -41.69 16.61 -6.82
N GLU A 212 -42.99 16.49 -6.56
CA GLU A 212 -43.55 16.64 -5.19
C GLU A 212 -42.98 15.57 -4.24
N SER A 213 -43.01 14.29 -4.66
CA SER A 213 -42.45 13.20 -3.87
C SER A 213 -40.92 13.27 -3.76
N PHE A 214 -40.23 13.74 -4.80
CA PHE A 214 -38.78 13.97 -4.74
C PHE A 214 -38.40 15.03 -3.70
N MET A 215 -39.16 16.13 -3.61
CA MET A 215 -38.91 17.18 -2.62
C MET A 215 -38.98 16.65 -1.18
N ILE A 216 -39.73 15.59 -0.95
CA ILE A 216 -39.81 14.96 0.37
C ILE A 216 -38.57 14.10 0.64
N GLN A 217 -38.12 13.29 -0.32
CA GLN A 217 -36.85 12.56 -0.21
C GLN A 217 -35.68 13.54 0.03
N LEU A 218 -35.68 14.69 -0.65
CA LEU A 218 -34.69 15.74 -0.47
C LEU A 218 -34.72 16.35 0.93
N LYS A 219 -35.91 16.51 1.54
CA LYS A 219 -36.03 16.97 2.93
C LYS A 219 -35.36 15.99 3.90
N SER A 220 -35.57 14.70 3.71
CA SER A 220 -34.93 13.65 4.53
C SER A 220 -33.42 13.61 4.34
N ILE A 221 -32.92 13.77 3.10
CA ILE A 221 -31.48 13.88 2.83
C ILE A 221 -30.89 15.13 3.51
N LYS A 222 -31.55 16.28 3.43
CA LYS A 222 -31.10 17.50 4.12
C LYS A 222 -31.03 17.31 5.63
N HIS A 223 -32.01 16.62 6.22
CA HIS A 223 -31.98 16.27 7.63
C HIS A 223 -30.82 15.32 7.96
N TRP A 224 -30.60 14.30 7.11
CA TRP A 224 -29.50 13.35 7.25
C TRP A 224 -28.13 14.02 7.24
N CYS A 225 -27.91 14.99 6.34
CA CYS A 225 -26.63 15.70 6.23
C CYS A 225 -26.41 16.72 7.36
N ALA A 226 -27.46 17.15 8.05
CA ALA A 226 -27.34 18.09 9.15
C ALA A 226 -26.75 17.40 10.40
N PRO A 227 -25.99 18.13 11.25
CA PRO A 227 -25.65 17.64 12.57
C PRO A 227 -26.89 17.39 13.41
N GLY A 228 -26.89 16.36 14.26
CA GLY A 228 -28.03 16.09 15.13
C GLY A 228 -27.74 15.18 16.31
N ASP A 229 -28.81 14.65 16.91
CA ASP A 229 -28.77 13.86 18.15
C ASP A 229 -27.94 12.59 17.96
N ARG A 230 -26.90 12.44 18.80
CA ARG A 230 -25.98 11.29 18.79
C ARG A 230 -26.70 9.95 18.90
N ASN A 231 -27.86 9.88 19.55
CA ASN A 231 -28.62 8.63 19.69
C ASN A 231 -29.45 8.28 18.44
N LYS A 232 -29.65 9.23 17.53
CA LYS A 232 -30.50 9.09 16.34
C LYS A 232 -29.73 9.15 15.03
N HIS A 233 -28.46 9.51 15.08
CA HIS A 233 -27.60 9.69 13.92
C HIS A 233 -26.72 8.45 13.72
N SER A 234 -26.71 7.91 12.50
CA SER A 234 -25.95 6.68 12.22
C SER A 234 -24.46 6.87 12.45
N PHE A 235 -23.89 8.05 12.19
CA PHE A 235 -22.47 8.36 12.38
C PHE A 235 -21.93 7.95 13.75
N TYR A 236 -22.69 8.23 14.81
CA TYR A 236 -22.29 7.93 16.18
C TYR A 236 -22.58 6.49 16.61
N ARG A 237 -23.35 5.77 15.79
CA ARG A 237 -23.88 4.44 16.09
C ARG A 237 -23.37 3.37 15.13
N LEU A 238 -22.48 3.71 14.20
CA LEU A 238 -21.90 2.76 13.25
C LEU A 238 -21.27 1.54 13.93
N HIS A 239 -20.69 1.72 15.12
CA HIS A 239 -20.09 0.66 15.92
C HIS A 239 -21.10 -0.41 16.38
N GLU A 240 -22.40 -0.10 16.38
CA GLU A 240 -23.47 -1.04 16.72
C GLU A 240 -23.79 -2.01 15.55
N LEU A 241 -23.33 -1.71 14.34
CA LEU A 241 -23.46 -2.58 13.16
C LEU A 241 -22.40 -3.68 13.20
N THR A 242 -22.63 -4.69 14.04
CA THR A 242 -21.68 -5.77 14.31
C THR A 242 -21.72 -6.93 13.32
N MET A 243 -22.73 -7.00 12.45
CA MET A 243 -22.81 -7.97 11.35
C MET A 243 -21.81 -7.60 10.23
N PRO A 244 -21.44 -8.54 9.34
CA PRO A 244 -20.64 -8.20 8.16
C PRO A 244 -21.33 -7.15 7.30
N VAL A 245 -20.60 -6.10 6.94
CA VAL A 245 -21.07 -5.00 6.10
C VAL A 245 -20.17 -4.85 4.86
N LEU A 246 -20.80 -4.71 3.69
CA LEU A 246 -20.11 -4.38 2.43
C LEU A 246 -20.53 -2.98 1.98
N VAL A 247 -19.60 -2.04 1.97
CA VAL A 247 -19.77 -0.71 1.41
C VAL A 247 -19.19 -0.69 0.01
N MET A 248 -19.94 -0.18 -0.98
CA MET A 248 -19.45 -0.04 -2.35
C MET A 248 -19.77 1.33 -2.94
N THR A 249 -18.83 1.98 -3.60
CA THR A 249 -19.09 3.29 -4.24
C THR A 249 -18.20 3.50 -5.46
N GLY A 250 -18.46 4.52 -6.27
CA GLY A 250 -17.55 4.96 -7.32
C GLY A 250 -16.41 5.83 -6.76
N ASP A 251 -15.29 5.95 -7.47
CA ASP A 251 -14.17 6.82 -7.08
C ASP A 251 -14.42 8.32 -7.31
N ASP A 252 -15.49 8.66 -8.04
CA ASP A 252 -15.88 10.03 -8.39
C ASP A 252 -17.40 10.22 -8.25
N ASP A 253 -17.94 9.86 -7.08
CA ASP A 253 -19.35 10.01 -6.75
C ASP A 253 -19.69 11.46 -6.39
N TYR A 254 -20.38 12.18 -7.26
CA TYR A 254 -20.71 13.60 -7.03
C TYR A 254 -21.93 13.84 -6.12
N LEU A 255 -22.82 12.85 -5.92
CA LEU A 255 -23.99 13.01 -5.02
C LEU A 255 -23.60 12.68 -3.59
N VAL A 256 -22.87 11.59 -3.41
CA VAL A 256 -22.42 11.08 -2.12
C VAL A 256 -20.91 10.88 -2.21
N PRO A 257 -20.12 11.96 -1.99
CA PRO A 257 -18.68 11.95 -2.20
C PRO A 257 -17.98 10.71 -1.64
N THR A 258 -17.16 10.06 -2.46
CA THR A 258 -16.39 8.86 -2.12
C THR A 258 -15.67 8.93 -0.77
N PRO A 259 -15.07 10.07 -0.36
CA PRO A 259 -14.52 10.27 0.99
C PRO A 259 -15.46 9.86 2.14
N ARG A 260 -16.79 9.97 1.97
CA ARG A 260 -17.78 9.62 3.00
C ARG A 260 -17.89 8.12 3.25
N SER A 261 -17.54 7.28 2.27
CA SER A 261 -17.57 5.82 2.43
C SER A 261 -16.44 5.32 3.33
N TYR A 262 -15.33 6.05 3.47
CA TYR A 262 -14.29 5.75 4.47
C TYR A 262 -14.82 5.93 5.90
N GLU A 263 -15.76 6.86 6.12
CA GLU A 263 -16.38 7.03 7.42
C GLU A 263 -17.25 5.84 7.85
N LEU A 264 -17.97 5.25 6.89
CA LEU A 264 -18.68 3.99 7.12
C LEU A 264 -17.68 2.87 7.44
N MET A 265 -16.61 2.74 6.66
CA MET A 265 -15.60 1.70 6.88
C MET A 265 -14.94 1.81 8.25
N HIS A 266 -14.58 3.01 8.68
CA HIS A 266 -13.93 3.22 9.96
C HIS A 266 -14.87 3.00 11.15
N GLY A 267 -16.13 3.47 11.05
CA GLY A 267 -17.08 3.38 12.15
C GLY A 267 -17.70 1.99 12.34
N ILE A 268 -17.72 1.15 11.31
CA ILE A 268 -18.36 -0.17 11.33
C ILE A 268 -17.28 -1.27 11.56
N PRO A 269 -17.35 -2.08 12.63
CA PRO A 269 -16.29 -3.00 13.00
C PRO A 269 -15.95 -4.07 11.96
N ASN A 270 -16.97 -4.58 11.25
CA ASN A 270 -16.84 -5.68 10.29
C ASN A 270 -17.15 -5.22 8.86
N CYS A 271 -16.51 -4.12 8.44
CA CYS A 271 -16.78 -3.47 7.16
C CYS A 271 -15.74 -3.78 6.09
N LEU A 272 -16.22 -4.21 4.92
CA LEU A 272 -15.46 -4.28 3.67
C LEU A 272 -15.85 -3.08 2.79
N LEU A 273 -14.89 -2.25 2.41
CA LEU A 273 -15.09 -1.16 1.44
C LEU A 273 -14.55 -1.55 0.06
N VAL A 274 -15.37 -1.33 -0.97
CA VAL A 274 -15.01 -1.47 -2.39
C VAL A 274 -15.31 -0.19 -3.15
N ILE A 275 -14.29 0.43 -3.71
CA ILE A 275 -14.43 1.62 -4.57
C ILE A 275 -14.15 1.18 -6.01
N TRP A 276 -15.07 1.54 -6.91
CA TRP A 276 -15.02 1.22 -8.33
C TRP A 276 -14.38 2.37 -9.09
N PRO A 277 -13.35 2.10 -9.90
CA PRO A 277 -12.56 3.13 -10.55
C PRO A 277 -13.36 3.74 -11.69
N ARG A 278 -13.11 5.02 -11.98
CA ARG A 278 -13.78 5.76 -13.05
C ARG A 278 -15.30 5.62 -13.00
N ALA A 279 -15.88 5.68 -11.81
CA ALA A 279 -17.32 5.55 -11.63
C ALA A 279 -17.90 6.63 -10.73
N GLY A 280 -19.12 7.02 -11.05
CA GLY A 280 -19.93 7.91 -10.23
C GLY A 280 -20.82 7.15 -9.25
N HIS A 281 -21.89 7.81 -8.81
CA HIS A 281 -22.90 7.27 -7.90
C HIS A 281 -23.54 5.97 -8.40
N ALA A 282 -23.79 5.84 -9.72
CA ALA A 282 -24.29 4.66 -10.40
C ALA A 282 -23.17 3.66 -10.78
N SER A 283 -22.10 3.59 -9.99
CA SER A 283 -21.07 2.54 -10.08
C SER A 283 -21.67 1.13 -10.18
N ILE A 284 -22.77 0.87 -9.46
CA ILE A 284 -23.55 -0.38 -9.54
C ILE A 284 -24.11 -0.68 -10.94
N TRP A 285 -24.45 0.32 -11.74
CA TRP A 285 -24.94 0.14 -13.11
C TRP A 285 -23.80 0.15 -14.14
N GLN A 286 -22.77 0.95 -13.88
CA GLN A 286 -21.54 0.98 -14.69
C GLN A 286 -20.86 -0.39 -14.70
N TYR A 287 -20.85 -1.07 -13.55
CA TYR A 287 -20.19 -2.36 -13.35
C TYR A 287 -21.17 -3.45 -12.91
N ALA A 288 -22.39 -3.46 -13.45
CA ALA A 288 -23.50 -4.33 -13.01
C ALA A 288 -23.15 -5.81 -12.84
N LYS A 289 -22.40 -6.40 -13.78
CA LYS A 289 -21.96 -7.80 -13.69
C LYS A 289 -20.98 -8.02 -12.53
N ASN A 290 -20.01 -7.13 -12.39
CA ASN A 290 -18.98 -7.21 -11.35
C ASN A 290 -19.59 -6.97 -9.96
N TYR A 291 -20.52 -6.02 -9.84
CA TYR A 291 -21.31 -5.80 -8.64
C TYR A 291 -22.09 -7.04 -8.23
N ALA A 292 -22.82 -7.67 -9.16
CA ALA A 292 -23.59 -8.87 -8.86
C ALA A 292 -22.67 -10.04 -8.42
N ALA A 293 -21.50 -10.17 -9.04
CA ALA A 293 -20.48 -11.15 -8.64
C ALA A 293 -19.97 -10.87 -7.22
N LYS A 294 -19.63 -9.63 -6.90
CA LYS A 294 -19.13 -9.24 -5.58
C LYS A 294 -20.18 -9.40 -4.48
N VAL A 295 -21.42 -9.04 -4.76
CA VAL A 295 -22.56 -9.30 -3.86
C VAL A 295 -22.72 -10.80 -3.62
N ASN A 296 -22.66 -11.63 -4.67
CA ASN A 296 -22.70 -13.08 -4.51
C ASN A 296 -21.56 -13.60 -3.63
N GLU A 297 -20.32 -13.18 -3.90
CA GLU A 297 -19.13 -13.54 -3.13
C GLU A 297 -19.28 -13.20 -1.65
N PHE A 298 -19.69 -11.96 -1.34
CA PHE A 298 -19.93 -11.48 0.01
C PHE A 298 -21.04 -12.26 0.73
N LEU A 299 -22.16 -12.51 0.04
CA LEU A 299 -23.29 -13.22 0.63
C LEU A 299 -23.04 -14.73 0.81
N ASP A 300 -22.04 -15.28 0.13
CA ASP A 300 -21.70 -16.71 0.18
C ASP A 300 -20.47 -17.02 1.08
N SER A 301 -19.62 -16.04 1.43
CA SER A 301 -18.39 -16.27 2.19
C SER A 301 -18.61 -16.55 3.70
N GLY A 302 -17.64 -17.23 4.32
CA GLY A 302 -17.54 -17.46 5.78
C GLY A 302 -16.91 -16.25 6.51
N MET A 303 -17.09 -16.15 7.83
CA MET A 303 -16.66 -14.98 8.62
C MET A 303 -15.15 -14.74 8.66
N ASP A 304 -14.32 -15.70 8.25
CA ASP A 304 -12.86 -15.65 8.39
C ASP A 304 -12.15 -14.84 7.27
N ASN A 305 -12.87 -14.38 6.24
CA ASN A 305 -12.29 -13.71 5.05
C ASN A 305 -12.36 -12.16 5.07
N TYR A 306 -12.71 -11.54 6.20
CA TYR A 306 -13.21 -10.16 6.25
C TYR A 306 -12.23 -9.09 6.77
N ALA A 307 -10.98 -9.08 6.28
CA ALA A 307 -9.96 -8.15 6.78
C ALA A 307 -9.20 -7.34 5.71
N LYS A 308 -9.68 -7.22 4.46
CA LYS A 308 -8.94 -6.45 3.42
C LYS A 308 -9.86 -5.56 2.59
N PRO A 309 -9.67 -4.22 2.57
CA PRO A 309 -10.24 -3.36 1.53
C PRO A 309 -9.85 -3.91 0.15
N GLN A 310 -10.81 -4.03 -0.76
CA GLN A 310 -10.56 -4.38 -2.15
C GLN A 310 -11.05 -3.23 -3.01
N LEU A 311 -10.12 -2.53 -3.64
CA LEU A 311 -10.40 -1.37 -4.49
C LEU A 311 -10.03 -1.78 -5.92
N TYR A 312 -10.91 -1.54 -6.90
CA TYR A 312 -10.60 -1.84 -8.31
C TYR A 312 -9.87 -0.63 -8.92
N GLY A 313 -8.78 -0.82 -9.66
CA GLY A 313 -8.08 0.27 -10.40
C GLY A 313 -7.29 1.28 -9.56
N LYS A 314 -7.45 1.27 -8.24
CA LYS A 314 -6.61 1.94 -7.23
C LYS A 314 -6.53 1.03 -6.02
N SER A 315 -5.40 0.89 -5.33
CA SER A 315 -5.30 0.22 -4.03
C SER A 315 -5.15 1.28 -2.94
N GLY A 316 -6.24 1.64 -2.29
CA GLY A 316 -6.28 2.44 -1.07
C GLY A 316 -5.94 1.61 0.16
N THR A 317 -4.98 2.08 0.96
CA THR A 317 -4.56 1.43 2.20
C THR A 317 -4.46 2.46 3.34
N TYR A 318 -4.69 2.01 4.56
CA TYR A 318 -4.53 2.80 5.77
C TYR A 318 -3.28 2.33 6.50
N VAL A 319 -2.44 3.28 6.93
CA VAL A 319 -1.14 3.03 7.56
C VAL A 319 -1.09 3.85 8.86
N LYS A 320 -1.45 3.22 9.97
CA LYS A 320 -1.34 3.81 11.31
C LYS A 320 0.04 3.56 11.88
N ALA A 321 0.83 4.61 12.04
CA ALA A 321 2.09 4.55 12.77
C ALA A 321 1.83 4.65 14.28
N SER A 322 2.26 3.66 15.05
CA SER A 322 2.06 3.60 16.51
C SER A 322 3.26 2.97 17.21
N GLN A 323 3.27 2.95 18.54
CA GLN A 323 4.36 2.36 19.33
C GLN A 323 3.78 1.41 20.38
N SER A 324 4.50 0.32 20.65
CA SER A 324 4.26 -0.58 21.77
C SER A 324 5.57 -1.21 22.25
N ASP A 325 5.55 -1.90 23.37
CA ASP A 325 6.67 -2.74 23.80
C ASP A 325 6.54 -4.12 23.15
N SER A 326 7.60 -4.59 22.48
CA SER A 326 7.65 -5.92 21.89
C SER A 326 8.73 -6.76 22.57
N ASP A 327 8.38 -8.00 22.93
CA ASP A 327 9.30 -9.03 23.41
C ASP A 327 9.39 -10.20 22.42
N SER A 328 9.13 -9.94 21.13
CA SER A 328 9.13 -10.95 20.07
C SER A 328 10.49 -11.58 19.81
N ASP A 329 11.57 -11.00 20.35
CA ASP A 329 12.92 -11.53 20.33
C ASP A 329 13.46 -12.00 21.69
N GLY A 330 12.68 -11.83 22.76
CA GLY A 330 13.04 -12.19 24.13
C GLY A 330 13.86 -11.15 24.90
N HIS A 331 14.06 -9.94 24.37
CA HIS A 331 14.78 -8.86 25.07
C HIS A 331 13.91 -7.65 25.45
N GLY A 332 12.63 -7.62 25.08
CA GLY A 332 11.65 -6.57 25.44
C GLY A 332 12.10 -5.11 25.17
N ARG A 333 11.63 -4.48 24.08
CA ARG A 333 11.95 -3.06 23.80
C ARG A 333 10.81 -2.24 23.18
N PRO A 334 10.81 -0.90 23.33
CA PRO A 334 9.92 -0.02 22.58
C PRO A 334 10.12 -0.20 21.08
N THR A 335 9.02 -0.40 20.37
CA THR A 335 8.99 -0.80 18.96
C THR A 335 7.93 -0.01 18.21
N TYR A 336 8.29 0.51 17.04
CA TYR A 336 7.34 1.15 16.13
C TYR A 336 6.57 0.10 15.34
N LEU A 337 5.26 0.32 15.25
CA LEU A 337 4.30 -0.57 14.63
C LEU A 337 3.57 0.14 13.52
N ILE A 338 3.22 -0.61 12.48
CA ILE A 338 2.35 -0.17 11.40
C ILE A 338 1.09 -1.03 11.44
N ASN A 339 -0.07 -0.39 11.63
CA ASN A 339 -1.36 -1.06 11.85
C ASN A 339 -1.34 -2.07 13.01
N GLY A 340 -0.55 -1.78 14.05
CA GLY A 340 -0.46 -2.61 15.25
C GLY A 340 0.53 -3.78 15.17
N ASP A 341 1.31 -3.90 14.08
CA ASP A 341 2.29 -4.98 13.92
C ASP A 341 3.65 -4.48 13.39
N THR A 342 4.70 -5.31 13.57
CA THR A 342 6.00 -5.15 12.92
C THR A 342 6.54 -6.50 12.44
N PRO A 343 6.82 -6.64 11.14
CA PRO A 343 6.55 -5.69 10.08
C PRO A 343 5.05 -5.37 9.93
N GLY A 344 4.76 -4.20 9.38
CA GLY A 344 3.42 -3.84 8.94
C GLY A 344 2.88 -4.78 7.87
N PRO A 345 1.56 -4.69 7.58
CA PRO A 345 0.90 -5.57 6.63
C PRO A 345 1.51 -5.50 5.23
N VAL A 346 1.47 -6.62 4.50
CA VAL A 346 1.81 -6.63 3.07
C VAL A 346 0.82 -5.73 2.33
N LEU A 347 1.34 -4.66 1.73
CA LEU A 347 0.59 -3.83 0.80
C LEU A 347 0.63 -4.47 -0.58
N THR A 348 -0.51 -4.56 -1.27
CA THR A 348 -0.58 -5.18 -2.59
C THR A 348 -1.29 -4.26 -3.59
N VAL A 349 -0.69 -4.11 -4.76
CA VAL A 349 -1.24 -3.35 -5.89
C VAL A 349 -0.90 -4.08 -7.18
N ASN A 350 -1.77 -4.02 -8.20
CA ASN A 350 -1.39 -4.58 -9.50
C ASN A 350 -0.50 -3.58 -10.25
N GLU A 351 0.41 -4.10 -11.06
CA GLU A 351 1.20 -3.29 -11.98
C GLU A 351 0.30 -2.34 -12.80
N GLY A 352 0.62 -1.04 -12.78
CA GLY A 352 -0.13 0.00 -13.48
C GLY A 352 -1.36 0.54 -12.75
N GLU A 353 -1.73 0.00 -11.59
CA GLU A 353 -2.77 0.58 -10.72
C GLU A 353 -2.14 1.57 -9.72
N THR A 354 -2.87 2.63 -9.37
CA THR A 354 -2.39 3.62 -8.39
C THR A 354 -2.55 3.07 -6.97
N LEU A 355 -1.48 3.12 -6.17
CA LEU A 355 -1.55 2.91 -4.73
C LEU A 355 -1.77 4.27 -4.06
N GLU A 356 -2.75 4.34 -3.17
CA GLU A 356 -3.01 5.49 -2.31
C GLU A 356 -2.91 5.05 -0.85
N ALA A 357 -1.98 5.62 -0.08
CA ALA A 357 -1.75 5.24 1.31
C ALA A 357 -2.00 6.43 2.24
N PHE A 358 -3.04 6.33 3.05
CA PHE A 358 -3.31 7.28 4.12
C PHE A 358 -2.48 6.92 5.34
N VAL A 359 -1.44 7.71 5.62
CA VAL A 359 -0.57 7.55 6.78
C VAL A 359 -1.07 8.44 7.92
N ASP A 360 -1.45 7.81 9.02
CA ASP A 360 -1.92 8.45 10.25
C ASP A 360 -0.82 8.36 11.32
N ASN A 361 -0.27 9.49 11.72
CA ASN A 361 0.79 9.53 12.71
C ASN A 361 0.23 9.55 14.14
N GLN A 362 0.21 8.39 14.79
CA GLN A 362 -0.21 8.27 16.19
C GLN A 362 0.99 8.14 17.15
N LEU A 363 2.21 8.39 16.66
CA LEU A 363 3.43 8.46 17.46
C LEU A 363 3.48 9.77 18.26
N ALA A 364 4.39 9.80 19.24
CA ALA A 364 4.76 11.02 19.95
C ALA A 364 5.84 11.85 19.23
N ILE A 365 6.33 11.35 18.11
CA ILE A 365 7.38 11.96 17.27
C ILE A 365 6.87 12.14 15.84
N GLU A 366 7.56 12.96 15.07
CA GLU A 366 7.33 13.14 13.64
C GLU A 366 7.64 11.85 12.87
N THR A 367 7.01 11.68 11.71
CA THR A 367 7.27 10.50 10.87
C THR A 367 7.03 10.76 9.39
N THR A 368 7.66 9.93 8.56
CA THR A 368 7.45 9.86 7.11
C THR A 368 7.56 8.41 6.67
N ILE A 369 6.89 8.04 5.58
CA ILE A 369 6.98 6.70 5.00
C ILE A 369 7.59 6.83 3.60
N HIS A 370 8.78 6.27 3.44
CA HIS A 370 9.41 6.10 2.14
C HIS A 370 9.01 4.78 1.50
N TRP A 371 8.86 4.80 0.17
CA TRP A 371 8.44 3.69 -0.66
C TRP A 371 9.67 3.14 -1.40
N HIS A 372 10.40 2.24 -0.74
CA HIS A 372 11.72 1.82 -1.17
C HIS A 372 11.71 1.21 -2.57
N GLY A 373 12.48 1.81 -3.46
CA GLY A 373 12.61 1.40 -4.86
C GLY A 373 11.44 1.82 -5.76
N ILE A 374 10.42 2.52 -5.26
CA ILE A 374 9.27 2.98 -6.04
C ILE A 374 9.57 4.30 -6.78
N TYR A 375 9.10 4.40 -8.02
CA TYR A 375 9.25 5.56 -8.87
C TYR A 375 8.17 6.59 -8.58
N GLN A 376 8.56 7.81 -8.18
CA GLN A 376 7.64 8.91 -7.90
C GLN A 376 7.45 9.81 -9.14
N ILE A 377 6.96 9.23 -10.23
CA ILE A 377 6.93 9.86 -11.56
C ILE A 377 6.00 11.08 -11.61
N ASP A 378 4.76 10.90 -11.17
CA ASP A 378 3.71 11.91 -11.33
C ASP A 378 3.70 12.91 -10.16
N GLU A 379 4.07 12.43 -8.97
CA GLU A 379 3.97 13.16 -7.69
C GLU A 379 5.24 12.99 -6.85
N PRO A 380 6.36 13.64 -7.24
CA PRO A 380 7.66 13.42 -6.63
C PRO A 380 7.72 13.78 -5.13
N TRP A 381 6.79 14.61 -4.64
CA TRP A 381 6.66 14.91 -3.22
C TRP A 381 6.25 13.71 -2.36
N ASN A 382 5.75 12.62 -2.96
CA ASN A 382 5.34 11.40 -2.26
C ASN A 382 6.50 10.40 -2.03
N ASP A 383 7.75 10.80 -2.26
CA ASP A 383 8.91 9.95 -1.96
C ASP A 383 9.09 9.67 -0.46
N GLY A 384 8.53 10.50 0.44
CA GLY A 384 8.60 10.22 1.87
C GLY A 384 9.91 10.60 2.54
N VAL A 385 10.69 11.53 1.98
CA VAL A 385 11.98 11.94 2.55
C VAL A 385 11.87 13.32 3.21
N PRO A 386 11.90 13.40 4.56
CA PRO A 386 11.70 14.65 5.29
C PRO A 386 12.87 15.61 5.02
N GLY A 387 12.55 16.90 4.81
CA GLY A 387 13.53 17.93 4.47
C GLY A 387 14.06 17.85 3.03
N VAL A 388 13.62 16.87 2.25
CA VAL A 388 14.01 16.70 0.84
C VAL A 388 12.81 16.82 -0.07
N THR A 389 11.85 15.90 0.04
CA THR A 389 10.66 15.85 -0.83
C THR A 389 9.39 16.34 -0.12
N GLN A 390 9.36 16.30 1.21
CA GLN A 390 8.22 16.75 2.00
C GLN A 390 8.59 17.18 3.42
N TRP A 391 7.66 17.85 4.10
CA TRP A 391 7.71 18.02 5.55
C TRP A 391 7.50 16.67 6.25
N ALA A 392 8.04 16.52 7.46
CA ALA A 392 7.68 15.39 8.30
C ALA A 392 6.21 15.52 8.75
N THR A 393 5.51 14.39 8.90
CA THR A 393 4.14 14.39 9.41
C THR A 393 4.19 14.52 10.93
N GLU A 394 3.64 15.61 11.45
CA GLU A 394 3.61 15.91 12.89
C GLU A 394 2.82 14.87 13.70
N PRO A 395 3.10 14.72 15.02
CA PRO A 395 2.29 13.90 15.91
C PRO A 395 0.80 14.26 15.82
N ARG A 396 -0.05 13.24 15.64
CA ARG A 396 -1.51 13.35 15.46
C ARG A 396 -1.95 13.99 14.13
N ASP A 397 -1.05 14.24 13.21
CA ASP A 397 -1.37 14.63 11.83
C ASP A 397 -1.32 13.43 10.87
N ASN A 398 -1.69 13.65 9.61
CA ASN A 398 -1.73 12.64 8.58
C ASN A 398 -1.13 13.13 7.25
N TYR A 399 -0.79 12.17 6.39
CA TYR A 399 -0.33 12.42 5.03
C TYR A 399 -0.83 11.33 4.09
N THR A 400 -1.36 11.71 2.93
CA THR A 400 -1.77 10.74 1.89
C THR A 400 -0.71 10.66 0.81
N TYR A 401 -0.09 9.50 0.67
CA TYR A 401 0.86 9.20 -0.40
C TYR A 401 0.11 8.62 -1.59
N ARG A 402 0.46 9.03 -2.80
CA ARG A 402 -0.13 8.50 -4.03
C ARG A 402 0.94 8.26 -5.08
N PHE A 403 1.01 7.04 -5.60
CA PHE A 403 1.91 6.72 -6.71
C PHE A 403 1.35 5.59 -7.57
N THR A 404 1.70 5.59 -8.85
CA THR A 404 1.40 4.50 -9.76
C THR A 404 2.71 3.79 -10.08
N PRO A 405 2.87 2.48 -9.78
CA PRO A 405 4.08 1.75 -10.12
C PRO A 405 4.18 1.52 -11.63
N GLN A 406 4.61 2.55 -12.38
CA GLN A 406 4.68 2.51 -13.84
C GLN A 406 5.88 1.66 -14.26
N GLY A 407 5.62 0.51 -14.88
CA GLY A 407 6.66 -0.43 -15.30
C GLY A 407 7.34 -1.19 -14.15
N GLN A 408 6.84 -1.03 -12.92
CA GLN A 408 7.34 -1.69 -11.71
C GLN A 408 6.42 -2.83 -11.26
N TYR A 409 7.02 -3.81 -10.60
CA TYR A 409 6.42 -5.11 -10.31
C TYR A 409 7.32 -5.88 -9.35
N GLY A 410 6.81 -6.94 -8.72
CA GLY A 410 7.58 -7.76 -7.79
C GLY A 410 7.64 -7.19 -6.38
N SER A 411 8.71 -7.54 -5.64
CA SER A 411 8.84 -7.24 -4.22
C SER A 411 9.59 -5.94 -3.98
N TYR A 412 8.97 -5.09 -3.16
CA TYR A 412 9.50 -3.86 -2.59
C TYR A 412 9.13 -3.82 -1.10
N PHE A 413 9.42 -2.71 -0.43
CA PHE A 413 8.98 -2.48 0.95
C PHE A 413 8.79 -0.99 1.20
N TYR A 414 8.06 -0.67 2.25
CA TYR A 414 7.88 0.70 2.72
C TYR A 414 8.45 0.80 4.13
N HIS A 415 8.99 1.96 4.49
CA HIS A 415 9.60 2.16 5.79
C HIS A 415 9.62 3.60 6.28
N GLY A 416 9.75 3.75 7.60
CA GLY A 416 10.05 5.02 8.24
C GLY A 416 11.31 5.66 7.64
N HIS A 417 11.24 6.94 7.29
CA HIS A 417 12.41 7.69 6.79
C HIS A 417 12.73 8.94 7.62
N PHE A 418 12.09 9.04 8.80
CA PHE A 418 12.41 10.02 9.83
C PHE A 418 13.18 9.34 10.96
N GLY A 419 14.24 9.98 11.43
CA GLY A 419 15.08 9.43 12.48
C GLY A 419 15.64 8.04 12.09
N PRO A 420 15.92 7.17 13.07
CA PRO A 420 16.22 5.77 12.82
C PRO A 420 15.01 4.84 12.92
N ALA A 421 13.78 5.36 12.82
CA ALA A 421 12.53 4.64 13.09
C ALA A 421 12.38 3.31 12.31
N PHE A 422 12.95 3.23 11.10
CA PHE A 422 13.03 2.00 10.33
C PHE A 422 13.68 0.83 11.08
N SER A 423 14.76 1.09 11.80
CA SER A 423 15.53 0.08 12.56
C SER A 423 14.77 -0.42 13.79
N ASP A 424 13.79 0.36 14.24
CA ASP A 424 12.97 0.08 15.42
C ASP A 424 11.57 -0.42 15.04
N GLY A 425 11.39 -0.91 13.81
CA GLY A 425 10.22 -1.69 13.39
C GLY A 425 9.27 -0.97 12.43
N GLN A 426 9.47 0.31 12.11
CA GLN A 426 8.59 1.02 11.19
C GLN A 426 8.87 0.62 9.73
N ARG A 427 8.36 -0.55 9.31
CA ARG A 427 8.55 -1.13 7.97
C ARG A 427 7.49 -2.15 7.62
N GLY A 428 7.24 -2.39 6.34
CA GLY A 428 6.40 -3.50 5.88
C GLY A 428 6.59 -3.83 4.40
N PRO A 429 6.15 -5.01 3.93
CA PRO A 429 6.34 -5.43 2.55
C PRO A 429 5.38 -4.71 1.58
N LEU A 430 5.86 -4.44 0.36
CA LEU A 430 5.04 -3.97 -0.76
C LEU A 430 5.17 -4.95 -1.93
N TRP A 431 4.06 -5.56 -2.32
CA TRP A 431 3.99 -6.48 -3.45
C TRP A 431 3.26 -5.83 -4.61
N ILE A 432 3.95 -5.65 -5.73
CA ILE A 432 3.32 -5.22 -6.97
C ILE A 432 3.10 -6.44 -7.84
N THR A 433 1.85 -6.90 -7.95
CA THR A 433 1.49 -8.08 -8.74
C THR A 433 1.88 -7.84 -10.20
N PRO A 434 2.84 -8.61 -10.75
CA PRO A 434 3.28 -8.37 -12.11
C PRO A 434 2.20 -8.78 -13.12
N ALA A 435 2.02 -8.02 -14.18
CA ALA A 435 0.98 -8.29 -15.17
C ALA A 435 1.16 -9.65 -15.87
N GLU A 436 0.06 -10.26 -16.31
CA GLU A 436 0.07 -11.58 -16.98
C GLU A 436 0.90 -11.58 -18.27
N TRP A 437 0.89 -10.47 -19.02
CA TRP A 437 1.66 -10.32 -20.27
C TRP A 437 3.17 -10.19 -20.04
N ARG A 438 3.59 -9.91 -18.81
CA ARG A 438 5.00 -9.68 -18.51
C ARG A 438 5.79 -11.00 -18.62
N PRO A 439 6.93 -11.04 -19.33
CA PRO A 439 7.72 -12.25 -19.46
C PRO A 439 8.17 -12.80 -18.11
N ARG A 440 8.22 -14.13 -17.97
CA ARG A 440 8.83 -14.81 -16.82
C ARG A 440 9.97 -15.70 -17.27
N PRO A 441 11.01 -15.87 -16.43
CA PRO A 441 12.17 -16.66 -16.79
C PRO A 441 11.99 -18.17 -16.55
N TYR A 442 10.77 -18.64 -16.21
CA TYR A 442 10.53 -20.04 -15.80
C TYR A 442 10.90 -21.08 -16.86
N GLU A 443 10.81 -20.73 -18.15
CA GLU A 443 11.26 -21.60 -19.24
C GLU A 443 12.78 -21.81 -19.29
N LEU A 444 13.55 -20.95 -18.62
CA LEU A 444 14.99 -21.12 -18.43
C LEU A 444 15.30 -22.11 -17.30
N ILE A 445 14.33 -22.38 -16.42
CA ILE A 445 14.43 -23.34 -15.31
C ILE A 445 13.95 -24.73 -15.75
N SER A 446 12.76 -24.82 -16.35
CA SER A 446 12.19 -26.09 -16.83
C SER A 446 11.45 -25.91 -18.16
N LYS A 447 11.51 -26.93 -19.01
CA LYS A 447 10.73 -27.02 -20.26
C LYS A 447 9.39 -27.76 -20.08
N LYS A 448 9.13 -28.32 -18.90
CA LYS A 448 7.87 -29.03 -18.63
C LYS A 448 6.78 -28.02 -18.32
N GLU A 449 5.67 -28.12 -19.05
CA GLU A 449 4.50 -27.24 -18.86
C GLU A 449 3.96 -27.31 -17.42
N HIS A 450 4.01 -28.49 -16.82
CA HIS A 450 3.65 -28.71 -15.42
C HIS A 450 4.44 -27.81 -14.46
N ASP A 451 5.77 -27.86 -14.50
CA ASP A 451 6.65 -27.09 -13.61
C ASP A 451 6.47 -25.58 -13.84
N ILE A 452 6.29 -25.15 -15.09
CA ILE A 452 6.01 -23.74 -15.42
C ILE A 452 4.70 -23.28 -14.80
N ARG A 453 3.63 -24.10 -14.86
CA ARG A 453 2.35 -23.79 -14.20
C ARG A 453 2.49 -23.76 -12.68
N ALA A 454 3.27 -24.67 -12.10
CA ALA A 454 3.51 -24.71 -10.66
C ALA A 454 4.30 -23.48 -10.17
N MET A 455 5.37 -23.08 -10.87
CA MET A 455 6.11 -21.84 -10.56
C MET A 455 5.23 -20.58 -10.70
N ARG A 456 4.36 -20.53 -11.71
CA ARG A 456 3.36 -19.45 -11.86
C ARG A 456 2.34 -19.43 -10.73
N ALA A 457 1.92 -20.59 -10.24
CA ALA A 457 1.01 -20.69 -9.10
C ALA A 457 1.69 -20.22 -7.81
N ALA A 458 2.97 -20.60 -7.60
CA ALA A 458 3.78 -20.13 -6.49
C ALA A 458 3.94 -18.60 -6.49
N GLU A 459 4.24 -18.00 -7.64
CA GLU A 459 4.35 -16.54 -7.83
C GLU A 459 3.06 -15.80 -7.43
N LYS A 460 1.88 -16.40 -7.66
CA LYS A 460 0.58 -15.81 -7.29
C LYS A 460 0.31 -15.88 -5.79
N ASN A 461 1.09 -16.65 -5.05
CA ASN A 461 0.96 -16.85 -3.62
C ASN A 461 2.30 -16.62 -2.89
N PRO A 462 2.90 -15.42 -3.00
CA PRO A 462 4.22 -15.15 -2.44
C PRO A 462 4.20 -15.16 -0.91
N ARG A 463 5.28 -15.67 -0.32
CA ARG A 463 5.58 -15.54 1.12
C ARG A 463 6.56 -14.38 1.28
N HIS A 464 6.21 -13.38 2.07
CA HIS A 464 7.06 -12.21 2.28
C HIS A 464 7.78 -12.32 3.62
N ILE A 465 9.11 -12.25 3.59
CA ILE A 465 9.96 -12.41 4.76
C ILE A 465 10.84 -11.18 4.87
N ILE A 466 10.54 -10.33 5.84
CA ILE A 466 11.42 -9.24 6.25
C ILE A 466 12.46 -9.80 7.22
N VAL A 467 13.72 -9.69 6.82
CA VAL A 467 14.88 -10.10 7.62
C VAL A 467 15.51 -8.85 8.21
N ALA A 468 15.87 -8.88 9.49
CA ALA A 468 16.56 -7.77 10.12
C ALA A 468 17.50 -8.21 11.24
N ASP A 469 18.61 -7.49 11.38
CA ASP A 469 19.27 -7.40 12.67
C ASP A 469 18.38 -6.64 13.67
N TRP A 470 18.44 -7.07 14.93
CA TRP A 470 17.62 -6.53 16.00
C TRP A 470 18.48 -6.38 17.25
N ASN A 471 18.34 -5.23 17.90
CA ASN A 471 19.15 -4.86 19.05
C ASN A 471 18.25 -4.69 20.28
N ASP A 472 18.81 -4.88 21.48
CA ASP A 472 18.10 -4.81 22.76
C ASP A 472 17.70 -3.38 23.19
N GLN A 473 18.19 -2.35 22.50
CA GLN A 473 17.85 -0.95 22.75
C GLN A 473 17.33 -0.28 21.47
N PRO A 474 16.53 0.80 21.58
CA PRO A 474 16.17 1.64 20.44
C PRO A 474 17.40 2.21 19.74
N MET A 475 17.30 2.43 18.43
CA MET A 475 18.43 2.84 17.60
C MET A 475 18.98 4.22 17.98
N ASP A 476 18.12 5.13 18.45
CA ASP A 476 18.52 6.45 18.95
C ASP A 476 19.58 6.34 20.04
N MET A 477 19.46 5.36 20.94
CA MET A 477 20.44 5.14 22.01
C MET A 477 21.81 4.74 21.46
N TYR A 478 21.84 3.94 20.40
CA TYR A 478 23.09 3.58 19.74
C TYR A 478 23.67 4.70 18.91
N LEU A 479 22.84 5.51 18.25
CA LEU A 479 23.31 6.68 17.50
C LEU A 479 23.92 7.74 18.44
N ILE A 480 23.33 7.95 19.63
CA ILE A 480 23.92 8.82 20.68
C ILE A 480 25.29 8.28 21.13
N ARG A 481 25.38 6.97 21.41
CA ARG A 481 26.67 6.34 21.78
C ARG A 481 27.69 6.44 20.65
N PHE A 482 27.24 6.24 19.41
CA PHE A 482 28.10 6.34 18.23
C PHE A 482 28.61 7.77 18.04
N ARG A 483 27.76 8.78 18.22
CA ARG A 483 28.16 10.19 18.21
C ARG A 483 29.29 10.45 19.19
N ASP A 484 29.13 10.00 20.44
CA ASP A 484 30.03 10.31 21.55
C ASP A 484 31.35 9.50 21.52
N THR A 485 31.31 8.27 20.97
CA THR A 485 32.44 7.33 21.07
C THR A 485 33.08 6.96 19.72
N GLY A 486 32.35 7.13 18.62
CA GLY A 486 32.74 6.64 17.28
C GLY A 486 32.56 5.13 17.09
N TYR A 487 31.91 4.43 18.02
CA TYR A 487 31.69 2.98 17.96
C TYR A 487 30.20 2.62 17.94
N ILE A 488 29.87 1.64 17.09
CA ILE A 488 28.53 1.04 16.98
C ILE A 488 28.49 -0.34 17.67
N PRO A 489 27.31 -0.95 17.86
CA PRO A 489 27.20 -2.37 18.21
C PRO A 489 28.03 -3.25 17.26
N ILE A 490 28.86 -4.12 17.84
CA ILE A 490 29.75 -5.02 17.08
C ILE A 490 28.94 -6.14 16.38
N CYS A 491 27.75 -6.45 16.89
CA CYS A 491 26.87 -7.50 16.40
C CYS A 491 25.42 -7.19 16.81
N ALA A 492 24.46 -7.83 16.15
CA ALA A 492 23.06 -7.79 16.58
C ALA A 492 22.86 -8.59 17.88
N ASN A 493 21.83 -8.25 18.66
CA ASN A 493 21.37 -9.12 19.76
C ASN A 493 20.64 -10.35 19.18
N SER A 494 19.80 -10.13 18.17
CA SER A 494 18.96 -11.14 17.55
C SER A 494 18.90 -10.92 16.04
N LEU A 495 18.63 -11.98 15.29
CA LEU A 495 18.17 -11.88 13.91
C LEU A 495 16.68 -12.22 13.89
N THR A 496 15.88 -11.37 13.27
CA THR A 496 14.42 -11.53 13.20
C THR A 496 13.96 -11.78 11.76
N LEU A 497 12.98 -12.68 11.63
CA LEU A 497 12.22 -12.98 10.42
C LEU A 497 10.78 -12.58 10.72
N ASN A 498 10.23 -11.59 10.00
CA ASN A 498 8.92 -11.01 10.28
C ASN A 498 8.73 -10.65 11.77
N GLY A 499 9.74 -10.04 12.38
CA GLY A 499 9.71 -9.59 13.78
C GLY A 499 9.93 -10.71 14.81
N ARG A 500 10.04 -11.96 14.38
CA ARG A 500 10.23 -13.15 15.24
C ARG A 500 11.64 -13.70 15.13
N GLY A 501 12.29 -13.98 16.26
CA GLY A 501 13.62 -14.62 16.29
C GLY A 501 14.37 -14.25 17.56
N GLY A 502 15.26 -15.11 18.06
CA GLY A 502 15.91 -14.92 19.36
C GLY A 502 17.44 -14.91 19.32
N THR A 503 18.04 -14.65 20.47
CA THR A 503 19.48 -14.77 20.70
C THR A 503 19.86 -16.23 20.94
N ARG A 504 20.89 -16.69 20.24
CA ARG A 504 21.52 -18.00 20.44
C ARG A 504 22.93 -17.82 20.98
N CYS A 505 23.25 -18.59 22.01
CA CYS A 505 24.58 -18.61 22.62
C CYS A 505 25.31 -19.87 22.14
N GLU A 506 26.31 -19.69 21.30
CA GLU A 506 27.05 -20.77 20.67
C GLU A 506 28.29 -21.16 21.49
N SER A 507 28.67 -22.43 21.43
CA SER A 507 29.88 -22.89 22.10
C SER A 507 31.14 -22.36 21.42
N ALA A 508 32.25 -22.24 22.17
CA ALA A 508 33.53 -21.83 21.59
C ALA A 508 33.96 -22.75 20.43
N GLN A 509 33.67 -24.05 20.51
CA GLN A 509 33.98 -25.01 19.46
C GLN A 509 33.15 -24.74 18.20
N ASP A 510 31.83 -24.54 18.34
CA ASP A 510 30.94 -24.25 17.19
C ASP A 510 31.37 -22.96 16.48
N LEU A 511 31.82 -21.96 17.23
CA LEU A 511 32.29 -20.68 16.69
C LEU A 511 33.67 -20.77 16.02
N GLU A 512 34.57 -21.58 16.56
CA GLU A 512 35.87 -21.89 15.96
C GLU A 512 35.71 -22.65 14.64
N ASP A 513 34.88 -23.70 14.63
CA ASP A 513 34.58 -24.53 13.46
C ASP A 513 33.98 -23.72 12.30
N ALA A 514 33.25 -22.65 12.62
CA ALA A 514 32.47 -21.86 11.68
C ALA A 514 33.15 -20.57 11.18
N GLY A 515 34.31 -20.19 11.72
CA GLY A 515 35.01 -18.99 11.24
C GLY A 515 36.21 -18.52 12.05
N GLY A 516 36.86 -19.41 12.79
CA GLY A 516 38.14 -19.15 13.44
C GLY A 516 38.04 -18.50 14.84
N PRO A 517 39.18 -18.44 15.57
CA PRO A 517 39.22 -18.03 16.97
C PRO A 517 38.92 -16.53 17.18
N GLY A 518 38.58 -16.15 18.41
CA GLY A 518 38.42 -14.74 18.81
C GLY A 518 36.99 -14.19 18.75
N ARG A 519 35.98 -15.07 18.82
CA ARG A 519 34.56 -14.73 18.92
C ARG A 519 34.03 -14.94 20.35
N ASN A 520 33.13 -14.07 20.83
CA ASN A 520 32.38 -14.32 22.06
C ASN A 520 31.22 -15.31 21.82
N GLU A 521 30.48 -15.69 22.87
CA GLU A 521 29.37 -16.66 22.81
C GLU A 521 28.23 -16.27 21.83
N ARG A 522 28.14 -15.00 21.40
CA ARG A 522 27.21 -14.54 20.35
C ARG A 522 27.79 -14.59 18.93
N GLY A 523 29.06 -14.98 18.78
CA GLY A 523 29.78 -15.01 17.52
C GLY A 523 30.42 -13.68 17.10
N CYS A 524 30.51 -12.70 17.99
CA CYS A 524 31.03 -11.36 17.67
C CYS A 524 32.56 -11.35 17.71
N ARG A 525 33.21 -10.91 16.61
CA ARG A 525 34.67 -10.80 16.47
C ARG A 525 35.13 -9.42 16.94
N TYR A 526 35.55 -9.27 18.20
CA TYR A 526 36.42 -8.21 18.76
C TYR A 526 35.99 -7.73 20.15
N ARG A 527 37.00 -7.35 20.94
CA ARG A 527 36.89 -6.48 22.11
C ARG A 527 37.69 -5.21 21.83
N ILE A 528 37.11 -4.03 22.05
CA ILE A 528 37.84 -2.76 21.97
C ILE A 528 38.32 -2.43 23.39
N PRO A 529 39.64 -2.48 23.69
CA PRO A 529 40.13 -2.26 25.05
C PRO A 529 39.75 -0.86 25.57
N GLY A 530 39.11 -0.78 26.74
CA GLY A 530 38.77 0.48 27.41
C GLY A 530 37.38 1.06 27.10
N HIS A 531 36.49 0.32 26.43
CA HIS A 531 35.16 0.80 26.04
C HIS A 531 34.02 -0.09 26.57
N GLU A 532 33.38 0.33 27.66
CA GLU A 532 32.25 -0.37 28.31
C GLU A 532 30.90 -0.20 27.55
N TYR A 533 30.86 0.56 26.46
CA TYR A 533 29.62 1.01 25.80
C TYR A 533 29.24 0.21 24.53
N THR A 534 30.08 -0.71 24.06
CA THR A 534 29.73 -1.69 23.00
C THR A 534 29.04 -2.90 23.64
N ASN A 535 28.00 -3.45 23.01
CA ASN A 535 27.07 -4.49 23.53
C ASN A 535 27.56 -5.36 24.71
N VAL A 536 26.66 -5.61 25.66
CA VAL A 536 26.88 -6.37 26.90
C VAL A 536 27.68 -7.66 26.66
N GLU A 537 28.75 -7.91 27.41
CA GLU A 537 29.70 -8.99 27.10
C GLU A 537 29.15 -10.42 27.28
N TYR A 538 28.05 -10.60 28.01
CA TYR A 538 27.43 -11.91 28.26
C TYR A 538 26.30 -12.22 27.26
N CYS A 539 26.15 -13.50 26.93
CA CYS A 539 25.07 -13.99 26.08
C CYS A 539 23.95 -14.55 26.95
N THR A 540 22.72 -14.06 26.76
CA THR A 540 21.51 -14.67 27.34
C THR A 540 20.69 -15.25 26.21
N GLU A 541 20.52 -16.57 26.23
CA GLU A 541 19.75 -17.28 25.20
C GLU A 541 18.26 -16.95 25.35
N THR A 542 17.58 -16.73 24.22
CA THR A 542 16.13 -16.50 24.18
C THR A 542 15.48 -17.51 23.24
N HIS A 543 14.26 -17.92 23.58
CA HIS A 543 13.51 -18.93 22.82
C HIS A 543 12.10 -18.46 22.44
N PRO A 544 11.97 -17.32 21.71
CA PRO A 544 10.68 -16.86 21.22
C PRO A 544 10.12 -17.79 20.14
N GLU A 545 8.84 -17.63 19.81
CA GLU A 545 8.25 -18.28 18.65
C GLU A 545 9.01 -17.88 17.37
N LEU A 546 9.31 -18.87 16.53
CA LEU A 546 9.98 -18.65 15.25
C LEU A 546 8.96 -18.42 14.14
N GLU A 547 9.36 -17.66 13.12
CA GLU A 547 8.57 -17.53 11.89
C GLU A 547 8.53 -18.87 11.15
N VAL A 548 7.33 -19.29 10.75
CA VAL A 548 7.10 -20.56 10.04
C VAL A 548 6.52 -20.29 8.66
N VAL A 549 7.29 -20.61 7.62
CA VAL A 549 6.79 -20.64 6.24
C VAL A 549 6.27 -22.05 5.94
N GLN A 550 4.95 -22.20 5.90
CA GLN A 550 4.31 -23.48 5.62
C GLN A 550 3.99 -23.62 4.13
N ALA A 551 4.34 -24.77 3.56
CA ALA A 551 3.90 -25.20 2.23
C ALA A 551 2.53 -25.92 2.32
N GLU A 552 1.67 -25.69 1.34
CA GLU A 552 0.37 -26.35 1.24
C GLU A 552 0.48 -27.78 0.70
N PRO A 553 -0.43 -28.71 1.03
CA PRO A 553 -0.41 -30.06 0.48
C PRO A 553 -0.44 -30.06 -1.06
N GLY A 554 0.60 -30.61 -1.67
CA GLY A 554 0.75 -30.67 -3.14
C GLY A 554 1.41 -29.44 -3.77
N GLU A 555 1.86 -28.47 -2.96
CA GLU A 555 2.67 -27.33 -3.43
C GLU A 555 4.10 -27.80 -3.72
N GLU A 556 4.47 -27.85 -5.01
CA GLU A 556 5.82 -28.27 -5.44
C GLU A 556 6.84 -27.13 -5.46
N TRP A 557 6.37 -25.89 -5.56
CA TRP A 557 7.20 -24.69 -5.62
C TRP A 557 6.63 -23.67 -4.64
N VAL A 558 7.50 -23.08 -3.82
CA VAL A 558 7.15 -21.98 -2.91
C VAL A 558 7.88 -20.73 -3.38
N TRP A 559 7.14 -19.63 -3.52
CA TRP A 559 7.74 -18.33 -3.83
C TRP A 559 8.00 -17.57 -2.53
N ILE A 560 9.26 -17.22 -2.27
CA ILE A 560 9.64 -16.45 -1.08
C ILE A 560 10.34 -15.16 -1.52
N ASN A 561 9.83 -14.03 -1.03
CA ASN A 561 10.47 -12.74 -1.16
C ASN A 561 11.23 -12.44 0.13
N PHE A 562 12.56 -12.38 0.03
CA PHE A 562 13.41 -11.92 1.13
C PHE A 562 13.66 -10.43 1.00
N ILE A 563 13.33 -9.68 2.06
CA ILE A 563 13.54 -8.24 2.15
C ILE A 563 14.51 -8.01 3.31
N HIS A 564 15.75 -7.66 2.99
CA HIS A 564 16.71 -7.29 4.02
C HIS A 564 16.46 -5.85 4.46
N SER A 565 16.10 -5.71 5.73
CA SER A 565 15.77 -4.42 6.36
C SER A 565 16.61 -4.15 7.62
N GLY A 566 17.69 -4.91 7.79
CA GLY A 566 18.64 -4.72 8.89
C GLY A 566 19.36 -3.38 8.75
N ALA A 567 19.76 -2.85 9.89
CA ALA A 567 20.32 -1.52 10.03
C ALA A 567 21.86 -1.51 9.93
N HIS A 568 22.52 -2.65 10.12
CA HIS A 568 23.99 -2.72 10.26
C HIS A 568 24.66 -3.84 9.47
N HIS A 569 24.10 -5.04 9.45
CA HIS A 569 24.81 -6.23 8.99
C HIS A 569 24.37 -6.68 7.61
N SER A 570 25.33 -7.11 6.78
CA SER A 570 25.00 -7.91 5.60
C SER A 570 24.64 -9.32 6.02
N LEU A 571 23.56 -9.88 5.47
CA LEU A 571 23.05 -11.20 5.84
C LEU A 571 23.12 -12.15 4.65
N ALA A 572 23.41 -13.42 4.91
CA ALA A 572 23.18 -14.51 3.98
C ALA A 572 21.89 -15.27 4.36
N ILE A 573 21.29 -15.99 3.42
CA ILE A 573 20.05 -16.75 3.65
C ILE A 573 20.18 -18.12 3.01
N SER A 574 19.95 -19.17 3.78
CA SER A 574 19.91 -20.56 3.32
C SER A 574 18.66 -21.27 3.82
N ILE A 575 18.20 -22.28 3.07
CA ILE A 575 17.17 -23.21 3.51
C ILE A 575 17.78 -24.61 3.44
N ASP A 576 17.88 -25.27 4.58
CA ASP A 576 18.50 -26.59 4.68
C ASP A 576 17.78 -27.60 3.78
N GLU A 577 18.55 -28.43 3.08
CA GLU A 577 18.08 -29.47 2.13
C GLU A 577 17.26 -28.94 0.94
N HIS A 578 17.25 -27.63 0.70
CA HIS A 578 16.55 -27.01 -0.42
C HIS A 578 17.50 -26.21 -1.30
N GLU A 579 17.58 -26.61 -2.57
CA GLU A 579 18.08 -25.74 -3.63
C GLU A 579 17.02 -24.70 -3.95
N PHE A 580 17.39 -23.45 -4.19
CA PHE A 580 16.45 -22.43 -4.66
C PHE A 580 17.00 -21.66 -5.86
N TRP A 581 16.07 -21.12 -6.64
CA TRP A 581 16.37 -20.32 -7.82
C TRP A 581 16.13 -18.85 -7.51
N VAL A 582 17.16 -18.03 -7.67
CA VAL A 582 17.01 -16.57 -7.66
C VAL A 582 16.47 -16.16 -9.01
N VAL A 583 15.22 -15.71 -9.03
CA VAL A 583 14.46 -15.38 -10.26
C VAL A 583 14.06 -13.92 -10.35
N ALA A 584 14.21 -13.17 -9.26
CA ALA A 584 13.98 -11.73 -9.22
C ALA A 584 14.93 -11.05 -8.21
N ALA A 585 15.24 -9.79 -8.46
CA ALA A 585 15.98 -8.91 -7.56
C ALA A 585 15.44 -7.48 -7.70
N ASP A 586 15.19 -6.80 -6.58
CA ASP A 586 14.71 -5.41 -6.50
C ASP A 586 13.51 -5.13 -7.43
N GLY A 587 12.54 -6.04 -7.47
CA GLY A 587 11.36 -5.92 -8.32
C GLY A 587 11.64 -6.00 -9.84
N GLU A 588 12.73 -6.65 -10.25
CA GLU A 588 12.94 -7.07 -11.64
C GLU A 588 13.07 -8.60 -11.71
N PHE A 589 12.46 -9.23 -12.73
CA PHE A 589 12.84 -10.59 -13.06
C PHE A 589 14.26 -10.62 -13.59
N VAL A 590 15.01 -11.66 -13.27
CA VAL A 590 16.41 -11.84 -13.69
C VAL A 590 16.59 -13.18 -14.39
N HIS A 591 17.73 -13.32 -15.05
CA HIS A 591 18.17 -14.64 -15.53
C HIS A 591 18.36 -15.56 -14.32
N PRO A 592 17.68 -16.72 -14.26
CA PRO A 592 17.67 -17.54 -13.06
C PRO A 592 19.06 -18.01 -12.67
N GLN A 593 19.41 -17.80 -11.41
CA GLN A 593 20.63 -18.33 -10.81
C GLN A 593 20.25 -19.40 -9.80
N LYS A 594 20.74 -20.62 -10.01
CA LYS A 594 20.59 -21.71 -9.04
C LYS A 594 21.55 -21.46 -7.89
N VAL A 595 21.04 -21.47 -6.66
CA VAL A 595 21.82 -21.25 -5.44
C VAL A 595 21.64 -22.45 -4.53
N ASP A 596 22.75 -22.92 -3.97
CA ASP A 596 22.77 -23.97 -2.96
C ASP A 596 23.86 -23.63 -1.93
N LEU A 597 23.42 -23.34 -0.72
CA LEU A 597 24.30 -23.04 0.40
C LEU A 597 24.47 -24.23 1.35
N SER A 598 23.82 -25.36 1.06
CA SER A 598 23.95 -26.59 1.85
C SER A 598 25.14 -27.43 1.37
N LYS A 599 25.96 -27.95 2.28
CA LYS A 599 26.85 -29.08 1.91
C LYS A 599 26.01 -30.35 1.88
N HIS A 600 26.29 -31.23 0.91
CA HIS A 600 25.89 -32.64 0.91
C HIS A 600 26.32 -33.34 2.22
N SER A 601 25.53 -33.19 3.28
CA SER A 601 25.67 -33.93 4.52
C SER A 601 24.70 -35.10 4.43
N ASN A 602 25.24 -36.31 4.43
CA ASN A 602 24.50 -37.58 4.37
C ASN A 602 23.69 -37.88 5.65
N ARG A 603 23.19 -36.84 6.35
CA ARG A 603 22.41 -36.96 7.57
C ARG A 603 20.95 -36.71 7.26
N THR A 604 20.13 -37.75 7.37
CA THR A 604 18.68 -37.63 7.58
C THR A 604 18.43 -36.91 8.90
N VAL A 605 17.78 -35.74 8.93
CA VAL A 605 17.43 -35.07 10.20
C VAL A 605 16.02 -34.46 10.17
N PRO A 606 15.18 -34.68 11.21
CA PRO A 606 13.95 -33.92 11.44
C PRO A 606 14.12 -32.65 12.30
N THR A 607 15.33 -32.13 12.49
CA THR A 607 15.63 -30.98 13.37
C THR A 607 16.83 -30.19 12.85
N THR A 608 16.58 -29.21 11.99
CA THR A 608 17.60 -28.27 11.51
C THR A 608 17.86 -27.18 12.57
N LYS A 609 19.14 -26.86 12.81
CA LYS A 609 19.58 -25.68 13.58
C LYS A 609 19.86 -24.55 12.57
N PRO A 610 19.54 -23.27 12.84
CA PRO A 610 19.86 -22.18 11.93
C PRO A 610 21.37 -22.01 11.69
N TRP A 611 21.73 -21.61 10.47
CA TRP A 611 23.09 -21.65 9.91
C TRP A 611 23.78 -20.28 9.76
N LEU A 612 23.31 -19.25 10.47
CA LEU A 612 23.85 -17.89 10.43
C LEU A 612 24.39 -17.47 11.79
N HIS A 613 25.62 -16.95 11.81
CA HIS A 613 26.11 -16.21 12.97
C HIS A 613 25.37 -14.88 13.11
N LEU A 614 25.23 -14.35 14.34
CA LEU A 614 24.61 -13.03 14.62
C LEU A 614 25.35 -11.84 13.96
N ASN A 615 26.52 -12.08 13.34
CA ASN A 615 27.29 -11.11 12.57
C ASN A 615 27.05 -11.22 11.04
N GLY A 616 26.15 -12.11 10.59
CA GLY A 616 25.78 -12.28 9.18
C GLY A 616 26.73 -13.15 8.33
N SER A 617 27.84 -13.66 8.89
CA SER A 617 28.78 -14.53 8.15
C SER A 617 28.27 -15.97 7.97
N VAL A 618 28.55 -16.55 6.81
CA VAL A 618 28.26 -17.96 6.48
C VAL A 618 29.28 -18.87 7.18
N ILE A 619 28.78 -19.97 7.78
CA ILE A 619 29.56 -20.93 8.58
C ILE A 619 30.60 -21.71 7.73
N ALA A 620 30.43 -21.80 6.41
CA ALA A 620 31.39 -22.45 5.51
C ALA A 620 31.37 -21.83 4.10
N PRO A 621 32.50 -21.83 3.37
CA PRO A 621 32.50 -21.51 1.94
C PRO A 621 31.63 -22.52 1.18
N THR A 622 30.68 -22.02 0.39
CA THR A 622 29.80 -22.79 -0.46
C THR A 622 30.21 -22.56 -1.92
N ASP A 623 30.11 -23.61 -2.75
CA ASP A 623 30.49 -23.51 -4.16
C ASP A 623 29.43 -22.77 -5.01
N ASN A 624 28.21 -22.56 -4.49
CA ASN A 624 27.05 -22.03 -5.21
C ASN A 624 26.31 -20.90 -4.46
N ALA A 625 27.01 -19.90 -3.93
CA ALA A 625 26.39 -18.68 -3.40
C ALA A 625 25.81 -17.78 -4.51
N MET A 626 24.82 -16.94 -4.16
CA MET A 626 24.29 -15.94 -5.09
C MET A 626 25.37 -14.94 -5.49
N ASP A 627 25.69 -14.88 -6.78
CA ASP A 627 26.53 -13.84 -7.36
C ASP A 627 25.64 -12.68 -7.84
N GLU A 628 25.63 -11.58 -7.08
CA GLU A 628 24.84 -10.39 -7.39
C GLU A 628 25.22 -9.75 -8.73
N THR A 629 26.48 -9.91 -9.16
CA THR A 629 26.99 -9.32 -10.41
C THR A 629 26.42 -10.01 -11.66
N LYS A 630 25.85 -11.20 -11.49
CA LYS A 630 25.26 -12.02 -12.57
C LYS A 630 23.73 -11.90 -12.67
N LEU A 631 23.09 -11.08 -11.82
CA LEU A 631 21.63 -10.89 -11.79
C LEU A 631 21.15 -9.95 -12.91
N ALA A 632 21.43 -10.32 -14.16
CA ALA A 632 21.00 -9.56 -15.33
C ALA A 632 19.47 -9.62 -15.50
N PRO A 633 18.80 -8.49 -15.81
CA PRO A 633 17.34 -8.46 -15.95
C PRO A 633 16.83 -9.38 -17.06
N TYR A 634 15.62 -9.91 -16.89
CA TYR A 634 14.89 -10.72 -17.87
C TYR A 634 13.54 -10.07 -18.23
N PRO A 635 13.32 -9.68 -19.49
CA PRO A 635 14.26 -9.75 -20.60
C PRO A 635 15.47 -8.80 -20.42
N PRO A 636 16.60 -9.03 -21.14
CA PRO A 636 17.77 -8.16 -21.07
C PRO A 636 17.45 -6.68 -21.32
N ARG A 637 18.00 -5.81 -20.48
CA ARG A 637 17.90 -4.34 -20.58
C ARG A 637 19.32 -3.75 -20.57
N PRO A 638 20.00 -3.70 -21.73
CA PRO A 638 21.35 -3.13 -21.78
C PRO A 638 21.33 -1.63 -21.43
N PRO A 639 22.37 -1.11 -20.77
CA PRO A 639 22.50 0.32 -20.50
C PRO A 639 22.70 1.10 -21.82
N PRO A 640 22.37 2.39 -21.85
CA PRO A 640 22.79 3.28 -22.94
C PRO A 640 24.31 3.27 -23.12
N GLU A 641 24.78 3.37 -24.37
CA GLU A 641 26.21 3.21 -24.70
C GLU A 641 27.11 4.28 -24.07
N LYS A 642 26.62 5.52 -23.94
CA LYS A 642 27.40 6.66 -23.44
C LYS A 642 26.64 7.42 -22.37
N ALA A 643 27.40 8.00 -21.44
CA ALA A 643 26.90 8.94 -20.46
C ALA A 643 27.09 10.39 -20.93
N ASP A 644 26.12 11.24 -20.62
CA ASP A 644 26.19 12.70 -20.81
C ASP A 644 26.94 13.37 -19.65
N PHE A 645 26.79 12.80 -18.45
CA PHE A 645 27.45 13.27 -17.23
C PHE A 645 28.24 12.15 -16.56
N THR A 646 29.37 12.50 -15.96
CA THR A 646 30.12 11.61 -15.07
C THR A 646 30.31 12.32 -13.74
N LEU A 647 29.82 11.71 -12.67
CA LEU A 647 29.97 12.15 -11.29
C LEU A 647 30.87 11.18 -10.56
N LYS A 648 31.85 11.69 -9.82
CA LYS A 648 32.71 10.90 -8.95
C LYS A 648 32.50 11.32 -7.51
N PHE A 649 32.02 10.42 -6.67
CA PHE A 649 31.86 10.62 -5.24
C PHE A 649 32.85 9.76 -4.47
N MET A 650 33.54 10.38 -3.52
CA MET A 650 34.49 9.69 -2.66
C MET A 650 33.85 9.46 -1.28
N VAL A 651 33.90 8.23 -0.79
CA VAL A 651 33.53 7.90 0.58
C VAL A 651 34.72 8.20 1.48
N ASN A 652 34.50 9.00 2.53
CA ASN A 652 35.55 9.34 3.48
C ASN A 652 34.96 9.60 4.89
N ARG A 653 35.83 9.74 5.88
CA ARG A 653 35.49 10.14 7.25
C ARG A 653 36.22 11.41 7.63
N THR A 654 35.50 12.38 8.19
CA THR A 654 36.11 13.60 8.76
C THR A 654 36.22 13.56 10.28
N GLY A 655 35.73 12.48 10.89
CA GLY A 655 35.81 12.23 12.32
C GLY A 655 35.38 10.80 12.67
N PRO A 656 35.51 10.39 13.94
CA PRO A 656 35.13 9.04 14.38
C PRO A 656 33.68 8.68 14.11
N SER A 657 32.76 9.65 14.14
CA SER A 657 31.32 9.46 13.97
C SER A 657 30.75 10.27 12.80
N THR A 658 31.58 10.67 11.84
CA THR A 658 31.18 11.52 10.71
C THR A 658 31.61 10.92 9.39
N TRP A 659 30.63 10.58 8.56
CA TRP A 659 30.84 10.05 7.23
C TRP A 659 30.52 11.10 6.17
N VAL A 660 31.25 11.05 5.07
CA VAL A 660 31.14 11.99 3.96
C VAL A 660 30.99 11.23 2.67
N LEU A 661 30.00 11.61 1.88
CA LEU A 661 29.92 11.26 0.47
C LEU A 661 30.29 12.51 -0.35
N ASN A 662 31.49 12.47 -0.91
CA ASN A 662 32.14 13.50 -1.70
C ASN A 662 32.63 14.75 -0.93
N SER A 663 31.73 15.64 -0.50
CA SER A 663 32.13 17.03 -0.16
C SER A 663 31.96 17.44 1.30
N ALA A 664 30.89 17.00 1.96
CA ALA A 664 30.53 17.33 3.35
C ALA A 664 29.54 16.27 3.88
N PRO A 665 29.44 16.08 5.20
CA PRO A 665 28.40 15.22 5.76
C PRO A 665 27.03 15.88 5.57
N HIS A 666 26.01 15.10 5.18
CA HIS A 666 24.63 15.57 5.20
C HIS A 666 24.10 15.54 6.64
N GLU A 667 23.66 16.69 7.14
CA GLU A 667 23.35 16.84 8.55
C GLU A 667 21.95 16.28 8.90
N PHE A 668 21.86 15.46 9.97
CA PHE A 668 20.64 14.71 10.30
C PHE A 668 19.44 15.59 10.65
N PHE A 669 19.67 16.74 11.30
CA PHE A 669 18.60 17.68 11.64
C PHE A 669 17.91 18.28 10.40
N ARG A 670 18.47 18.13 9.19
CA ARG A 670 17.85 18.63 7.96
C ARG A 670 16.48 18.04 7.67
N GLN A 671 16.12 16.94 8.33
CA GLN A 671 14.76 16.39 8.29
C GLN A 671 13.70 17.40 8.82
N ASN A 672 14.12 18.39 9.61
CA ASN A 672 13.26 19.43 10.21
C ASN A 672 13.33 20.78 9.48
N VAL A 673 14.12 20.92 8.41
CA VAL A 673 14.20 22.18 7.64
C VAL A 673 13.27 22.13 6.42
N PRO A 674 12.91 23.28 5.82
CA PRO A 674 12.07 23.28 4.63
C PRO A 674 12.59 22.37 3.52
N PRO A 675 11.72 21.61 2.83
CA PRO A 675 12.16 20.65 1.83
C PRO A 675 12.94 21.26 0.67
N ILE A 676 14.08 20.63 0.35
CA ILE A 676 14.98 21.02 -0.75
C ILE A 676 14.25 21.12 -2.10
N MET A 677 13.20 20.32 -2.30
CA MET A 677 12.39 20.31 -3.50
C MET A 677 11.81 21.68 -3.84
N TRP A 678 11.30 22.42 -2.85
CA TRP A 678 10.69 23.74 -3.07
C TRP A 678 11.38 24.90 -2.36
N ASN A 679 12.35 24.64 -1.48
CA ASN A 679 13.13 25.69 -0.83
C ASN A 679 14.61 25.63 -1.23
N GLU A 680 15.03 26.56 -2.09
CA GLU A 680 16.42 26.63 -2.54
C GLU A 680 17.41 26.97 -1.44
N LYS A 681 16.97 27.66 -0.37
CA LYS A 681 17.84 28.00 0.77
C LYS A 681 18.24 26.77 1.60
N SER A 682 17.46 25.69 1.50
CA SER A 682 17.77 24.42 2.15
C SER A 682 18.83 23.62 1.41
N ARG A 683 19.15 23.97 0.15
CA ARG A 683 20.21 23.33 -0.63
C ARG A 683 21.58 23.66 -0.04
N GLY A 684 22.52 22.73 -0.15
CA GLY A 684 23.86 22.88 0.42
C GLY A 684 24.93 22.14 -0.36
N ARG A 685 26.08 21.90 0.28
CA ARG A 685 27.25 21.20 -0.32
C ARG A 685 26.95 19.76 -0.73
N THR A 686 25.89 19.18 -0.17
CA THR A 686 25.42 17.81 -0.44
C THR A 686 24.30 17.75 -1.49
N SER A 687 23.88 18.90 -2.05
CA SER A 687 22.89 18.97 -3.13
C SER A 687 23.57 19.12 -4.49
N TRP A 688 23.31 18.19 -5.41
CA TRP A 688 23.92 18.12 -6.74
C TRP A 688 22.84 18.25 -7.82
N GLY A 689 23.02 19.17 -8.77
CA GLY A 689 21.99 19.52 -9.76
C GLY A 689 21.61 21.00 -9.65
N ASN A 690 20.90 21.54 -10.65
CA ASN A 690 20.30 22.87 -10.58
C ASN A 690 19.20 23.04 -11.63
N SER A 691 18.36 24.06 -11.46
CA SER A 691 17.30 24.44 -12.39
C SER A 691 17.78 24.94 -13.75
N ASN A 692 19.09 25.16 -13.94
CA ASN A 692 19.68 25.75 -15.15
C ASN A 692 20.25 24.72 -16.14
N GLY A 693 20.16 23.42 -15.85
CA GLY A 693 20.45 22.37 -16.83
C GLY A 693 21.62 21.43 -16.55
N PHE A 694 22.06 21.33 -15.29
CA PHE A 694 22.90 20.21 -14.85
C PHE A 694 21.99 19.05 -14.38
N LEU A 695 22.25 17.82 -14.82
CA LEU A 695 21.38 16.64 -14.61
C LEU A 695 19.96 16.81 -15.20
N ARG A 696 19.89 17.13 -16.50
CA ARG A 696 18.62 17.32 -17.22
C ARG A 696 17.83 16.04 -17.42
N ASN A 697 16.52 16.19 -17.58
CA ASN A 697 15.63 15.11 -17.97
C ASN A 697 16.09 14.50 -19.32
N GLY A 698 16.08 13.17 -19.39
CA GLY A 698 16.55 12.37 -20.51
C GLY A 698 18.06 12.08 -20.52
N SER A 699 18.86 12.72 -19.66
CA SER A 699 20.32 12.55 -19.65
C SER A 699 20.74 11.22 -19.06
N ILE A 700 21.87 10.70 -19.53
CA ILE A 700 22.53 9.51 -18.99
C ILE A 700 23.66 9.93 -18.06
N VAL A 701 23.71 9.32 -16.87
CA VAL A 701 24.67 9.66 -15.83
C VAL A 701 25.47 8.43 -15.45
N ASP A 702 26.80 8.55 -15.49
CA ASP A 702 27.72 7.65 -14.81
C ASP A 702 28.00 8.19 -13.41
N LEU A 703 27.79 7.35 -12.41
CA LEU A 703 28.11 7.62 -11.03
C LEU A 703 29.21 6.64 -10.58
N ILE A 704 30.38 7.20 -10.30
CA ILE A 704 31.55 6.49 -9.78
C ILE A 704 31.60 6.74 -8.28
N ILE A 705 31.56 5.68 -7.47
CA ILE A 705 31.72 5.78 -6.03
C ILE A 705 32.97 5.00 -5.63
N GLU A 706 33.84 5.64 -4.86
CA GLU A 706 35.16 5.12 -4.50
C GLU A 706 35.44 5.29 -3.01
N ASN A 707 35.98 4.25 -2.38
CA ASN A 707 36.50 4.33 -1.01
C ASN A 707 37.77 5.17 -0.98
N GLY A 708 37.79 6.18 -0.12
CA GLY A 708 38.97 7.01 0.14
C GLY A 708 40.08 6.27 0.89
N ALA A 709 41.14 7.01 1.22
CA ALA A 709 42.27 6.49 2.00
C ALA A 709 41.81 5.94 3.36
N GLU A 710 42.37 4.80 3.77
CA GLU A 710 42.08 4.16 5.07
C GLU A 710 40.61 3.72 5.29
N ILE A 711 39.78 3.73 4.25
CA ILE A 711 38.40 3.23 4.31
C ILE A 711 38.38 1.74 3.97
N ASP A 712 38.19 0.91 5.01
CA ASP A 712 38.01 -0.53 4.89
C ASP A 712 36.62 -0.97 5.38
N ALA A 713 35.58 -0.40 4.77
CA ALA A 713 34.19 -0.74 5.05
C ALA A 713 33.40 -0.95 3.74
N SER A 714 32.47 -1.90 3.77
CA SER A 714 31.49 -2.08 2.69
C SER A 714 30.32 -1.12 2.89
N HIS A 715 29.79 -0.58 1.80
CA HIS A 715 28.69 0.38 1.82
C HIS A 715 27.60 -0.08 0.83
N PRO A 716 26.45 -0.59 1.31
CA PRO A 716 25.29 -0.78 0.46
C PRO A 716 24.69 0.60 0.17
N PHE A 717 24.72 1.04 -1.08
CA PHE A 717 24.08 2.29 -1.49
C PHE A 717 22.68 2.01 -2.00
N HIS A 718 21.75 2.90 -1.65
CA HIS A 718 20.42 2.97 -2.23
C HIS A 718 20.25 4.32 -2.93
N LYS A 719 19.68 4.29 -4.14
CA LYS A 719 19.31 5.48 -4.89
C LYS A 719 17.79 5.54 -5.06
N HIS A 720 17.21 6.64 -4.62
CA HIS A 720 15.78 6.89 -4.79
C HIS A 720 15.41 7.15 -6.27
N ASN A 721 14.17 6.83 -6.63
CA ASN A 721 13.53 6.99 -7.94
C ASN A 721 14.16 6.25 -9.12
N HIS A 722 15.39 6.56 -9.52
CA HIS A 722 15.96 5.96 -10.73
C HIS A 722 16.79 4.72 -10.38
N LYS A 723 16.38 3.55 -10.88
CA LYS A 723 17.24 2.35 -10.87
C LYS A 723 18.50 2.58 -11.68
N VAL A 724 19.54 1.84 -11.34
CA VAL A 724 20.86 1.95 -11.93
C VAL A 724 21.30 0.61 -12.51
N TRP A 725 22.01 0.68 -13.63
CA TRP A 725 22.82 -0.43 -14.13
C TRP A 725 24.14 -0.47 -13.36
N ILE A 726 24.46 -1.60 -12.74
CA ILE A 726 25.74 -1.79 -12.06
C ILE A 726 26.77 -2.21 -13.13
N ILE A 727 27.42 -1.21 -13.73
CA ILE A 727 28.21 -1.42 -14.95
C ILE A 727 29.67 -1.77 -14.68
N GLY A 728 30.22 -1.56 -13.49
CA GLY A 728 31.59 -1.96 -13.21
C GLY A 728 32.02 -1.88 -11.76
N GLN A 729 33.00 -2.68 -11.40
CA GLN A 729 33.59 -2.74 -10.07
C GLN A 729 35.09 -3.03 -10.19
N GLY A 730 35.90 -2.49 -9.27
CA GLY A 730 37.33 -2.72 -9.29
C GLY A 730 38.05 -2.22 -8.03
N ASP A 731 39.37 -2.26 -8.10
CA ASP A 731 40.30 -1.83 -7.06
C ASP A 731 41.42 -0.94 -7.62
N GLY A 732 42.20 -0.36 -6.71
CA GLY A 732 43.33 0.52 -7.05
C GLY A 732 42.92 1.95 -7.42
N GLY A 733 41.69 2.34 -7.07
CA GLY A 733 41.09 3.63 -7.38
C GLY A 733 40.55 3.71 -8.82
N PHE A 734 39.78 4.76 -9.11
CA PHE A 734 39.31 5.07 -10.47
C PHE A 734 40.16 6.20 -11.08
N PRO A 735 41.22 5.89 -11.84
CA PRO A 735 42.15 6.90 -12.38
C PRO A 735 41.66 7.59 -13.65
N TRP A 736 40.60 7.08 -14.29
CA TRP A 736 40.08 7.62 -15.55
C TRP A 736 39.15 8.80 -15.33
N LYS A 737 39.00 9.65 -16.35
CA LYS A 737 38.09 10.81 -16.27
C LYS A 737 36.61 10.43 -16.39
N SER A 738 36.32 9.34 -17.09
CA SER A 738 34.97 8.81 -17.33
C SER A 738 35.03 7.32 -17.68
N VAL A 739 33.88 6.66 -17.78
CA VAL A 739 33.79 5.29 -18.28
C VAL A 739 34.31 5.19 -19.72
N ASP A 740 33.95 6.14 -20.60
CA ASP A 740 34.46 6.19 -21.97
C ASP A 740 36.00 6.28 -22.05
N ASP A 741 36.60 7.02 -21.11
CA ASP A 741 38.06 7.11 -20.98
C ASP A 741 38.65 5.79 -20.46
N ALA A 742 37.99 5.14 -19.50
CA ALA A 742 38.38 3.82 -19.00
C ALA A 742 38.32 2.74 -20.09
N MET A 743 37.27 2.73 -20.90
CA MET A 743 37.10 1.78 -22.01
C MET A 743 38.24 1.90 -23.05
N LYS A 744 38.80 3.10 -23.25
CA LYS A 744 39.90 3.34 -24.21
C LYS A 744 41.29 3.08 -23.61
N ASN A 745 41.44 3.24 -22.29
CA ASN A 745 42.74 3.25 -21.61
C ASN A 745 42.90 2.06 -20.65
N GLY A 746 42.57 0.85 -21.11
CA GLY A 746 42.86 -0.40 -20.40
C GLY A 746 41.92 -0.75 -19.23
N GLY A 747 40.90 0.05 -18.97
CA GLY A 747 39.89 -0.17 -17.93
C GLY A 747 38.72 -1.07 -18.35
N ALA A 748 38.59 -1.42 -19.64
CA ALA A 748 37.44 -2.15 -20.18
C ALA A 748 37.11 -3.47 -19.44
N LYS A 749 38.12 -4.14 -18.86
CA LYS A 749 37.96 -5.38 -18.08
C LYS A 749 37.10 -5.24 -16.82
N TYR A 750 36.93 -4.03 -16.31
CA TYR A 750 36.14 -3.76 -15.10
C TYR A 750 34.65 -3.56 -15.39
N PHE A 751 34.24 -3.54 -16.67
CA PHE A 751 32.90 -3.15 -17.05
C PHE A 751 32.10 -4.25 -17.74
N ASN A 752 30.84 -4.38 -17.34
CA ASN A 752 29.79 -5.10 -18.06
C ASN A 752 28.78 -4.10 -18.64
N LEU A 753 28.89 -3.84 -19.95
CA LEU A 753 27.95 -2.95 -20.68
C LEU A 753 26.94 -3.73 -21.54
N VAL A 754 26.97 -5.07 -21.49
CA VAL A 754 26.10 -5.92 -22.32
C VAL A 754 24.84 -6.31 -21.56
N ASN A 755 25.00 -6.81 -20.34
CA ASN A 755 23.89 -7.28 -19.51
C ASN A 755 24.16 -7.10 -18.00
N PRO A 756 24.49 -5.88 -17.54
CA PRO A 756 24.70 -5.62 -16.12
C PRO A 756 23.40 -5.79 -15.31
N PRO A 757 23.50 -6.06 -14.00
CA PRO A 757 22.35 -5.97 -13.09
C PRO A 757 21.68 -4.59 -13.14
N TYR A 758 20.36 -4.55 -12.99
CA TYR A 758 19.56 -3.32 -12.99
C TYR A 758 18.72 -3.25 -11.71
N ARG A 759 19.10 -2.37 -10.78
CA ARG A 759 18.68 -2.40 -9.37
C ARG A 759 18.55 -0.98 -8.81
N ASP A 760 17.86 -0.80 -7.69
CA ASP A 760 17.87 0.48 -6.95
C ASP A 760 18.99 0.53 -5.88
N GLY A 761 19.48 -0.65 -5.46
CA GLY A 761 20.62 -0.80 -4.56
C GLY A 761 21.88 -1.35 -5.25
N PHE A 762 23.06 -0.96 -4.74
CA PHE A 762 24.36 -1.50 -5.19
C PHE A 762 25.42 -1.40 -4.08
N THR A 763 26.36 -2.34 -4.07
CA THR A 763 27.37 -2.42 -3.00
C THR A 763 28.72 -1.88 -3.46
N LEU A 764 29.27 -0.94 -2.69
CA LEU A 764 30.70 -0.62 -2.70
C LEU A 764 31.40 -1.51 -1.68
N TYR A 765 32.23 -2.45 -2.14
CA TYR A 765 32.91 -3.39 -1.25
C TYR A 765 34.05 -2.75 -0.44
N SER A 766 34.36 -3.34 0.71
CA SER A 766 35.43 -2.88 1.61
C SER A 766 36.81 -2.91 0.97
N GLY A 767 37.60 -1.88 1.31
CA GLY A 767 38.99 -1.74 0.93
C GLY A 767 39.28 -0.37 0.31
N GLU A 768 40.46 0.17 0.61
CA GLU A 768 40.94 1.43 0.07
C GLU A 768 40.98 1.39 -1.47
N GLY A 769 40.47 2.45 -2.10
CA GLY A 769 40.45 2.58 -3.56
C GLY A 769 39.55 1.57 -4.26
N LYS A 770 38.74 0.77 -3.54
CA LYS A 770 37.65 0.01 -4.15
C LYS A 770 36.67 0.99 -4.78
N PHE A 771 36.18 0.66 -5.97
CA PHE A 771 35.19 1.48 -6.66
C PHE A 771 34.06 0.63 -7.21
N THR A 772 32.88 1.24 -7.28
CA THR A 772 31.72 0.74 -8.01
C THR A 772 31.22 1.84 -8.92
N VAL A 773 30.90 1.48 -10.15
CA VAL A 773 30.39 2.39 -11.17
C VAL A 773 28.99 1.94 -11.55
N VAL A 774 28.05 2.86 -11.44
CA VAL A 774 26.67 2.65 -11.86
C VAL A 774 26.29 3.66 -12.93
N ARG A 775 25.48 3.24 -13.89
CA ARG A 775 24.92 4.11 -14.94
C ARG A 775 23.41 4.18 -14.76
N TYR A 776 22.81 5.34 -14.98
CA TYR A 776 21.35 5.46 -14.98
C TYR A 776 20.89 6.55 -15.94
N LYS A 777 19.60 6.52 -16.26
CA LYS A 777 18.93 7.53 -17.06
C LYS A 777 17.97 8.32 -16.17
N ILE A 778 17.97 9.63 -16.34
CA ILE A 778 16.96 10.49 -15.73
C ILE A 778 15.73 10.41 -16.65
N ASP A 779 14.79 9.53 -16.34
CA ASP A 779 13.60 9.32 -17.17
C ASP A 779 12.45 10.26 -16.80
N PHE A 780 12.44 10.76 -15.57
CA PHE A 780 11.44 11.68 -15.03
C PHE A 780 12.08 12.63 -14.00
N PRO A 781 11.46 13.81 -13.74
CA PRO A 781 11.96 14.74 -12.73
C PRO A 781 11.88 14.13 -11.34
N ALA A 782 12.97 14.22 -10.56
CA ALA A 782 13.03 13.71 -9.20
C ALA A 782 14.02 14.49 -8.34
N VAL A 783 13.74 14.57 -7.04
CA VAL A 783 14.70 15.01 -6.02
C VAL A 783 15.11 13.78 -5.25
N SER A 784 16.11 13.05 -5.77
CA SER A 784 16.48 11.74 -5.27
C SER A 784 17.56 11.80 -4.21
N MET A 785 17.36 11.11 -3.11
CA MET A 785 18.45 10.82 -2.18
C MET A 785 19.29 9.64 -2.69
N LEU A 786 20.61 9.77 -2.57
CA LEU A 786 21.58 8.68 -2.70
C LEU A 786 22.31 8.58 -1.37
N HIS A 787 22.22 7.42 -0.72
CA HIS A 787 22.80 7.26 0.62
C HIS A 787 23.26 5.82 0.88
N CYS A 788 24.16 5.68 1.86
CA CYS A 788 24.46 4.37 2.43
C CYS A 788 23.24 3.87 3.21
N HIS A 789 22.82 2.64 2.96
CA HIS A 789 21.68 1.96 3.61
C HIS A 789 22.14 1.18 4.85
N MET A 790 23.07 1.75 5.61
CA MET A 790 23.42 1.33 6.96
C MET A 790 23.16 2.52 7.87
N ILE A 791 22.35 2.34 8.91
CA ILE A 791 21.71 3.47 9.59
C ILE A 791 22.72 4.43 10.22
N HIS A 792 23.82 3.91 10.74
CA HIS A 792 24.87 4.71 11.36
C HIS A 792 25.69 5.49 10.33
N HIS A 793 25.90 4.96 9.12
CA HIS A 793 26.52 5.70 8.00
C HIS A 793 25.56 6.75 7.43
N PHE A 794 24.29 6.39 7.29
CA PHE A 794 23.22 7.30 6.89
C PHE A 794 23.16 8.49 7.86
N ALA A 795 22.91 8.23 9.15
CA ALA A 795 22.68 9.27 10.15
C ALA A 795 23.91 10.18 10.36
N SER A 796 25.12 9.64 10.18
CA SER A 796 26.37 10.41 10.28
C SER A 796 26.79 11.15 9.01
N GLY A 797 25.95 11.15 7.98
CA GLY A 797 26.04 12.08 6.86
C GLY A 797 26.52 11.51 5.52
N GLN A 798 26.58 10.18 5.37
CA GLN A 798 26.91 9.55 4.08
C GLN A 798 25.73 9.59 3.08
N GLN A 799 25.33 10.80 2.71
CA GLN A 799 24.17 11.05 1.85
C GLN A 799 24.43 12.24 0.91
N VAL A 800 23.84 12.20 -0.27
CA VAL A 800 23.73 13.34 -1.19
C VAL A 800 22.33 13.40 -1.80
N ILE A 801 21.91 14.61 -2.16
CA ILE A 801 20.62 14.87 -2.80
C ILE A 801 20.86 15.24 -4.26
N MET A 802 20.27 14.49 -5.17
CA MET A 802 20.34 14.66 -6.61
C MET A 802 19.09 15.41 -7.09
N LEU A 803 19.28 16.59 -7.68
CA LEU A 803 18.23 17.40 -8.28
C LEU A 803 18.16 17.06 -9.78
N GLU A 804 17.34 16.07 -10.12
CA GLU A 804 17.30 15.42 -11.43
C GLU A 804 16.10 15.95 -12.23
N GLY A 805 16.33 16.46 -13.45
CA GLY A 805 15.27 16.94 -14.33
C GLY A 805 14.48 18.14 -13.78
N MET A 806 15.12 18.99 -12.95
CA MET A 806 14.45 20.11 -12.29
C MET A 806 13.73 21.08 -13.23
N GLU A 807 14.16 21.17 -14.50
CA GLU A 807 13.55 22.03 -15.52
C GLU A 807 12.14 21.59 -15.95
N VAL A 808 11.75 20.34 -15.64
CA VAL A 808 10.40 19.80 -15.91
C VAL A 808 9.69 19.33 -14.64
N MET A 809 10.18 19.71 -13.45
CA MET A 809 9.56 19.36 -12.17
C MET A 809 8.12 19.90 -12.08
N PRO A 810 7.11 19.07 -11.75
CA PRO A 810 5.75 19.55 -11.57
C PRO A 810 5.65 20.55 -10.41
N PRO A 811 4.71 21.51 -10.47
CA PRO A 811 4.51 22.44 -9.38
C PRO A 811 4.01 21.69 -8.13
N VAL A 812 4.72 21.85 -7.02
CA VAL A 812 4.32 21.29 -5.72
C VAL A 812 3.05 21.98 -5.24
N PRO A 813 1.97 21.23 -4.91
CA PRO A 813 0.73 21.77 -4.36
C PRO A 813 0.97 22.69 -3.16
N GLN A 814 0.25 23.81 -3.10
CA GLN A 814 0.42 24.79 -2.03
C GLN A 814 0.05 24.22 -0.65
N GLU A 815 -0.98 23.38 -0.61
CA GLU A 815 -1.43 22.66 0.60
C GLU A 815 -0.32 21.81 1.23
N LEU A 816 0.59 21.23 0.43
CA LEU A 816 1.72 20.46 0.96
C LEU A 816 2.81 21.35 1.57
N LYS A 817 3.00 22.56 1.04
CA LYS A 817 3.96 23.52 1.59
C LYS A 817 3.47 24.12 2.91
N ASP A 818 2.15 24.28 3.02
CA ASP A 818 1.45 24.89 4.16
C ASP A 818 1.05 23.86 5.23
N LYS A 819 1.44 22.58 5.09
CA LYS A 819 1.23 21.56 6.12
C LYS A 819 1.86 22.01 7.45
N PRO A 820 1.25 21.64 8.60
CA PRO A 820 1.85 21.86 9.91
C PRO A 820 3.28 21.33 9.95
N HIS A 821 4.19 22.11 10.51
CA HIS A 821 5.61 21.77 10.62
C HIS A 821 6.26 22.53 11.77
N VAL A 822 7.37 21.99 12.28
CA VAL A 822 8.26 22.70 13.22
C VAL A 822 9.07 23.79 12.50
N GLU A 823 9.10 25.00 13.07
CA GLU A 823 10.09 26.01 12.69
C GLU A 823 11.44 25.69 13.36
N PHE A 824 12.43 25.29 12.56
CA PHE A 824 13.75 24.91 13.05
C PHE A 824 14.75 26.07 12.99
N GLU A 825 15.33 26.42 14.14
CA GLU A 825 16.46 27.35 14.22
C GLU A 825 17.80 26.62 14.22
N PHE A 826 18.69 26.97 13.29
CA PHE A 826 20.01 26.34 13.19
C PHE A 826 20.87 26.62 14.44
N PRO A 827 21.42 25.57 15.09
CA PRO A 827 22.33 25.79 16.21
C PRO A 827 23.63 26.48 15.76
N PRO A 828 24.36 27.20 16.64
CA PRO A 828 25.58 27.91 16.25
C PRO A 828 26.78 26.98 15.89
N ARG A 829 26.76 25.72 16.32
CA ARG A 829 27.70 24.64 15.93
C ARG A 829 27.00 23.30 16.04
N TYR A 830 27.22 22.42 15.06
CA TYR A 830 26.65 21.06 15.05
C TYR A 830 27.44 20.14 14.10
N GLY A 831 27.62 18.89 14.50
CA GLY A 831 27.96 17.75 13.66
C GLY A 831 26.72 17.12 13.03
N PRO A 832 26.89 16.08 12.19
CA PRO A 832 25.75 15.44 11.53
C PRO A 832 24.80 14.73 12.50
N LEU A 833 25.25 14.33 13.69
CA LEU A 833 24.47 13.60 14.71
C LEU A 833 24.10 14.48 15.93
N ASP A 834 24.35 15.79 15.87
CA ASP A 834 24.12 16.71 17.00
C ASP A 834 22.65 17.14 17.13
#